data_AF-A0A813IY03-F1
#
_entry.id   AF-A0A813IY03-F1
#
_cell.length_a   1.000
_cell.length_b   1.000
_cell.length_c   1.000
_cell.angle_alpha   90.00
_cell.angle_beta   90.00
_cell.angle_gamma   90.00
#
_symmetry.space_group_name_H-M   'P 1'
#
loop_
_entity.id
_entity.type
_entity.pdbx_description
1 polymer ?
#
loop_
_entity_poly.entity_id
_entity_poly.type
_entity_poly.pdbx_seq_one_letter_code
_entity_poly.pdbx_strand_id
1 'polypeptide(L)'
;MAREKLHSALLLLLLVFFLLLLLFLLLILPTQTLRLESLQMASPPLGDDDREQWRSKLLEYYSSNAPAKAVMVTDAMMDKWAGKYEELYANMVEKYGPLGSPIVPKPAPKARPAATADPAGYGKQPAAGGKQSGVAEFRDEFVKLVAVATAAIPTRSSEAAPSLVDAKSNYSANGLETSTFTLCTRIRPTLPHEEGRGGEYFTCIVPGESSTSAGGERTEAALVLTPKVSMTGAPKLEKTSFAFDYTFGPDSTNDEVYAAIGAPLARRALAGSVGVVFAYGQTGSGKTHTMNGLLDGIIGDLYADATAEQRQIKFSYLEVQGESINDCLADLQAGGSKGSAAGKGATGVGAVKIGEALDGRVMTRNLSEHVAGSRAELVALVGVAQSRRRTEATEKNDTSSRSHGVAILEVGPLGSGSGSGLGDLSPGRLYIIDLAGSERAADSKEHSKARMEETKAINLSLMSLKECIRARTMASRPGGGLSVHVPYRRSKLTLLMKDVFDIGCARLCATVVIAAVSPLAQDVAHSTNTLQYAAPLRVAVGVSQVPIELDPRDPVLWTQEQMCSWLSETAAIASDEPGSEEPVPFDAQALFGLMSGMQVCLLAESEFHKRVQSQVPGAAGGGLAKRLYAALWMLIVDAKTRKRSPNGRLITEAEETAAKEASEVERAEKQELWKDREKQLATERSFN
;
A
#
# COMPACT_ATOMS: atom_id res chain seq x y z
N MET A 1 -14.73 22.99 -57.95
CA MET A 1 -15.97 23.38 -57.25
C MET A 1 -16.44 22.41 -56.16
N ALA A 2 -17.01 21.22 -56.43
CA ALA A 2 -17.55 20.35 -55.36
C ALA A 2 -16.46 19.79 -54.41
N ARG A 3 -15.30 19.41 -54.95
CA ARG A 3 -14.13 18.95 -54.18
C ARG A 3 -13.49 20.03 -53.31
N GLU A 4 -13.52 21.28 -53.77
CA GLU A 4 -13.01 22.43 -53.01
C GLU A 4 -13.96 22.80 -51.88
N LYS A 5 -15.28 22.75 -52.13
CA LYS A 5 -16.28 22.96 -51.07
C LYS A 5 -16.21 21.86 -50.00
N LEU A 6 -15.94 20.61 -50.38
CA LEU A 6 -15.74 19.52 -49.43
C LEU A 6 -14.44 19.70 -48.63
N HIS A 7 -13.36 20.14 -49.26
CA HIS A 7 -12.12 20.49 -48.56
C HIS A 7 -12.33 21.66 -47.60
N SER A 8 -13.03 22.72 -48.01
CA SER A 8 -13.34 23.85 -47.15
C SER A 8 -14.26 23.45 -45.98
N ALA A 9 -15.24 22.57 -46.20
CA ALA A 9 -16.10 22.07 -45.14
C ALA A 9 -15.34 21.17 -44.16
N LEU A 10 -14.44 20.31 -44.65
CA LEU A 10 -13.60 19.46 -43.81
C LEU A 10 -12.60 20.30 -43.00
N LEU A 11 -12.02 21.33 -43.61
CA LEU A 11 -11.19 22.30 -42.91
C LEU A 11 -11.99 23.05 -41.84
N LEU A 12 -13.22 23.46 -42.14
CA LEU A 12 -14.08 24.15 -41.16
C LEU A 12 -14.42 23.23 -39.98
N LEU A 13 -14.70 21.95 -40.24
CA LEU A 13 -15.01 20.96 -39.20
C LEU A 13 -13.78 20.67 -38.32
N LEU A 14 -12.60 20.55 -38.92
CA LEU A 14 -11.33 20.40 -38.22
C LEU A 14 -11.02 21.63 -37.35
N LEU A 15 -11.33 22.83 -37.85
CA LEU A 15 -11.11 24.08 -37.12
C LEU A 15 -12.06 24.21 -35.92
N VAL A 16 -13.32 23.82 -36.07
CA VAL A 16 -14.31 23.76 -34.98
C VAL A 16 -13.89 22.72 -33.94
N PHE A 17 -13.42 21.55 -34.37
CA PHE A 17 -12.93 20.51 -33.46
C PHE A 17 -11.71 20.97 -32.66
N PHE A 18 -10.77 21.68 -33.31
CA PHE A 18 -9.59 22.22 -32.65
C PHE A 18 -9.94 23.30 -31.61
N LEU A 19 -10.91 24.17 -31.94
CA LEU A 19 -11.42 25.21 -31.02
C LEU A 19 -12.09 24.60 -29.78
N LEU A 20 -12.89 23.54 -29.95
CA LEU A 20 -13.52 22.83 -28.84
C LEU A 20 -12.48 22.12 -27.95
N LEU A 21 -11.44 21.53 -28.55
CA LEU A 21 -10.34 20.90 -27.81
C LEU A 21 -9.57 21.92 -26.95
N LEU A 22 -9.36 23.13 -27.49
CA LEU A 22 -8.68 24.23 -26.81
C LEU A 22 -9.52 24.77 -25.64
N LEU A 23 -10.84 24.85 -25.82
CA LEU A 23 -11.80 25.24 -24.78
C LEU A 23 -11.87 24.19 -23.65
N PHE A 24 -11.80 22.91 -24.00
CA PHE A 24 -11.76 21.81 -23.03
C PHE A 24 -10.45 21.78 -22.23
N LEU A 25 -9.31 22.06 -22.88
CA LEU A 25 -8.01 22.23 -22.21
C LEU A 25 -7.99 23.43 -21.24
N LEU A 26 -8.70 24.51 -21.56
CA LEU A 26 -8.85 25.68 -20.70
C LEU A 26 -9.74 25.44 -19.47
N LEU A 27 -10.66 24.47 -19.52
CA LEU A 27 -11.57 24.13 -18.43
C LEU A 27 -10.99 23.13 -17.40
N ILE A 28 -9.91 22.41 -17.73
CA ILE A 28 -9.34 21.34 -16.89
C ILE A 28 -8.12 21.82 -16.07
N LEU A 29 -7.58 23.01 -16.33
CA LEU A 29 -6.44 23.53 -15.59
C LEU A 29 -6.89 24.29 -14.31
N PRO A 30 -6.46 23.88 -13.10
CA PRO A 30 -6.64 24.70 -11.91
C PRO A 30 -5.80 25.98 -12.04
N THR A 31 -6.36 27.09 -11.58
CA THR A 31 -5.77 28.44 -11.58
C THR A 31 -4.39 28.47 -10.93
N GLN A 32 -3.35 28.32 -11.74
CA GLN A 32 -2.06 28.97 -11.55
C GLN A 32 -1.61 29.54 -12.89
N THR A 33 -1.34 30.84 -12.86
CA THR A 33 -0.98 31.69 -13.98
C THR A 33 0.33 31.24 -14.63
N LEU A 34 0.22 30.56 -15.78
CA LEU A 34 1.25 30.53 -16.81
C LEU A 34 0.84 31.51 -17.90
N ARG A 35 1.60 32.59 -18.09
CA ARG A 35 1.64 33.30 -19.37
C ARG A 35 2.60 32.55 -20.29
N LEU A 36 2.07 32.17 -21.45
CA LEU A 36 2.75 31.57 -22.59
C LEU A 36 3.77 32.54 -23.19
N GLU A 37 4.98 32.04 -23.43
CA GLU A 37 5.85 32.47 -24.52
C GLU A 37 5.54 31.63 -25.77
N SER A 38 5.31 32.30 -26.90
CA SER A 38 5.90 31.94 -28.20
C SER A 38 5.68 33.17 -29.09
N LEU A 39 6.59 33.68 -29.89
CA LEU A 39 7.80 33.13 -30.46
C LEU A 39 8.45 34.35 -31.13
N GLN A 40 9.66 34.76 -30.75
CA GLN A 40 10.64 35.45 -31.61
C GLN A 40 11.71 36.16 -30.77
N MET A 41 12.96 35.84 -31.13
CA MET A 41 14.11 36.76 -31.11
C MET A 41 14.54 37.27 -29.73
N ALA A 42 15.74 36.84 -29.33
CA ALA A 42 16.48 37.30 -28.16
C ALA A 42 16.23 38.78 -27.83
N SER A 43 15.66 39.03 -26.66
CA SER A 43 15.51 40.36 -26.04
C SER A 43 16.40 40.43 -24.79
N PRO A 44 16.81 41.64 -24.37
CA PRO A 44 18.19 42.00 -24.10
C PRO A 44 18.70 41.48 -22.74
N PRO A 45 20.03 41.44 -22.55
CA PRO A 45 20.60 41.25 -21.21
C PRO A 45 20.04 42.33 -20.27
N LEU A 46 20.01 42.06 -18.96
CA LEU A 46 19.90 43.14 -17.96
C LEU A 46 20.82 44.27 -18.42
N GLY A 47 20.34 45.52 -18.38
CA GLY A 47 21.21 46.66 -18.69
C GLY A 47 22.50 46.48 -17.90
N ASP A 48 23.64 46.49 -18.60
CA ASP A 48 24.97 46.25 -17.99
C ASP A 48 25.17 47.15 -16.75
N ASP A 49 24.55 48.32 -16.74
CA ASP A 49 24.51 49.27 -15.62
C ASP A 49 24.03 48.66 -14.29
N ASP A 50 23.00 47.82 -14.28
CA ASP A 50 22.43 47.29 -13.03
C ASP A 50 23.29 46.14 -12.47
N ARG A 51 23.88 45.33 -13.37
CA ARG A 51 24.84 44.27 -13.02
C ARG A 51 26.14 44.85 -12.47
N GLU A 52 26.65 45.92 -13.07
CA GLU A 52 27.87 46.59 -12.61
C GLU A 52 27.67 47.37 -11.31
N GLN A 53 26.49 47.97 -11.09
CA GLN A 53 26.13 48.61 -9.83
C GLN A 53 26.11 47.60 -8.67
N TRP A 54 25.48 46.43 -8.87
CA TRP A 54 25.50 45.37 -7.86
C TRP A 54 26.89 44.76 -7.66
N ARG A 55 27.68 44.62 -8.72
CA ARG A 55 29.08 44.17 -8.62
C ARG A 55 29.91 45.08 -7.73
N SER A 56 29.79 46.40 -7.94
CA SER A 56 30.50 47.42 -7.17
C SER A 56 30.09 47.39 -5.70
N LYS A 57 28.78 47.29 -5.42
CA LYS A 57 28.23 47.23 -4.06
C LYS A 57 28.66 45.97 -3.29
N LEU A 58 28.78 44.82 -3.97
CA LEU A 58 29.25 43.56 -3.37
C LEU A 58 30.77 43.57 -3.12
N LEU A 59 31.54 44.16 -4.03
CA LEU A 59 33.00 44.34 -3.87
C LEU A 59 33.34 45.26 -2.70
N GLU A 60 32.63 46.38 -2.57
CA GLU A 60 32.82 47.32 -1.45
C GLU A 60 32.50 46.64 -0.11
N TYR A 61 31.40 45.91 -0.03
CA TYR A 61 31.00 45.20 1.19
C TYR A 61 32.01 44.13 1.60
N TYR A 62 32.47 43.29 0.67
CA TYR A 62 33.49 42.29 0.98
C TYR A 62 34.83 42.92 1.34
N SER A 63 35.24 44.01 0.69
CA SER A 63 36.50 44.68 0.99
C SER A 63 36.52 45.28 2.40
N SER A 64 35.36 45.73 2.89
CA SER A 64 35.21 46.28 4.25
C SER A 64 35.07 45.18 5.32
N ASN A 65 34.20 44.19 5.11
CA ASN A 65 33.82 43.24 6.17
C ASN A 65 34.55 41.88 6.11
N ALA A 66 35.07 41.46 4.94
CA ALA A 66 35.79 40.19 4.77
C ALA A 66 36.76 40.23 3.57
N PRO A 67 37.87 41.00 3.63
CA PRO A 67 38.69 41.37 2.48
C PRO A 67 39.28 40.18 1.71
N ALA A 68 39.58 39.05 2.38
CA ALA A 68 40.05 37.83 1.73
C ALA A 68 39.03 37.19 0.76
N LYS A 69 37.75 37.57 0.86
CA LYS A 69 36.65 37.08 0.01
C LYS A 69 36.31 38.00 -1.16
N ALA A 70 36.90 39.20 -1.25
CA ALA A 70 36.65 40.13 -2.36
C ALA A 70 36.96 39.49 -3.73
N VAL A 71 37.94 38.59 -3.78
CA VAL A 71 38.32 37.81 -4.97
C VAL A 71 37.19 36.87 -5.45
N MET A 72 36.18 36.58 -4.63
CA MET A 72 35.06 35.72 -5.03
C MET A 72 34.02 36.44 -5.90
N VAL A 73 34.00 37.78 -5.94
CA VAL A 73 33.10 38.57 -6.80
C VAL A 73 33.58 38.53 -8.26
N THR A 74 33.44 37.35 -8.85
CA THR A 74 33.80 37.03 -10.23
C THR A 74 32.57 37.11 -11.14
N ASP A 75 32.77 37.20 -12.46
CA ASP A 75 31.67 37.17 -13.42
C ASP A 75 30.79 35.92 -13.28
N ALA A 76 31.39 34.75 -13.04
CA ALA A 76 30.64 33.52 -12.80
C ALA A 76 29.78 33.57 -11.51
N MET A 77 30.24 34.28 -10.47
CA MET A 77 29.43 34.52 -9.27
C MET A 77 28.30 35.51 -9.55
N MET A 78 28.57 36.59 -10.29
CA MET A 78 27.55 37.55 -10.68
C MET A 78 26.48 36.86 -11.54
N ASP A 79 26.88 36.04 -12.51
CA ASP A 79 25.95 35.32 -13.39
C ASP A 79 25.12 34.27 -12.63
N LYS A 80 25.73 33.58 -11.66
CA LYS A 80 25.02 32.64 -10.78
C LYS A 80 23.93 33.32 -9.93
N TRP A 81 24.12 34.58 -9.59
CA TRP A 81 23.22 35.36 -8.75
C TRP A 81 22.51 36.49 -9.52
N ALA A 82 22.54 36.44 -10.85
CA ALA A 82 21.89 37.42 -11.70
C ALA A 82 20.40 37.52 -11.38
N GLY A 83 19.95 38.72 -11.03
CA GLY A 83 18.56 38.98 -10.59
C GLY A 83 18.26 38.60 -9.14
N LYS A 84 19.26 38.16 -8.35
CA LYS A 84 19.14 37.84 -6.91
C LYS A 84 20.24 38.49 -6.08
N TYR A 85 20.78 39.62 -6.54
CA TYR A 85 21.86 40.32 -5.86
C TYR A 85 21.44 40.90 -4.51
N GLU A 86 20.18 41.31 -4.36
CA GLU A 86 19.63 41.77 -3.08
C GLU A 86 19.60 40.67 -2.02
N GLU A 87 19.14 39.46 -2.38
CA GLU A 87 19.17 38.30 -1.47
C GLU A 87 20.60 37.90 -1.13
N LEU A 88 21.50 37.91 -2.12
CA LEU A 88 22.91 37.63 -1.89
C LEU A 88 23.51 38.64 -0.91
N TYR A 89 23.22 39.93 -1.08
CA TYR A 89 23.69 40.99 -0.18
C TYR A 89 23.09 40.85 1.23
N ALA A 90 21.80 40.56 1.35
CA ALA A 90 21.14 40.33 2.64
C ALA A 90 21.76 39.15 3.40
N ASN A 91 22.02 38.04 2.72
CA ASN A 91 22.69 36.87 3.28
C ASN A 91 24.14 37.19 3.71
N MET A 92 24.82 38.07 2.97
CA MET A 92 26.16 38.54 3.35
C MET A 92 26.13 39.40 4.60
N VAL A 93 25.16 40.31 4.71
CA VAL A 93 24.92 41.13 5.91
C VAL A 93 24.58 40.29 7.13
N GLU A 94 23.72 39.27 6.98
CA GLU A 94 23.39 38.33 8.06
C GLU A 94 24.63 37.56 8.52
N LYS A 95 25.50 37.18 7.58
CA LYS A 95 26.66 36.33 7.85
C LYS A 95 27.88 37.08 8.39
N TYR A 96 28.14 38.29 7.90
CA TYR A 96 29.35 39.05 8.22
C TYR A 96 29.07 40.35 8.99
N GLY A 97 27.79 40.67 9.26
CA GLY A 97 27.36 41.87 9.99
C GLY A 97 27.06 43.06 9.06
N PRO A 98 26.46 44.15 9.56
CA PRO A 98 26.24 45.35 8.75
C PRO A 98 27.55 45.98 8.26
N LEU A 99 27.49 46.71 7.14
CA LEU A 99 28.65 47.34 6.51
C LEU A 99 29.40 48.23 7.53
N GLY A 100 30.69 47.97 7.74
CA GLY A 100 31.54 48.72 8.69
C GLY A 100 31.51 48.24 10.15
N SER A 101 30.75 47.19 10.48
CA SER A 101 30.76 46.56 11.82
C SER A 101 30.86 45.02 11.71
N PRO A 102 32.04 44.49 11.34
CA PRO A 102 32.20 43.07 11.02
C PRO A 102 32.12 42.16 12.26
N ILE A 103 31.43 41.02 12.11
CA ILE A 103 31.41 39.93 13.11
C ILE A 103 32.73 39.15 13.01
N VAL A 104 33.59 39.21 14.03
CA VAL A 104 34.89 38.50 14.05
C VAL A 104 34.69 37.00 14.35
N PRO A 105 34.96 36.07 13.41
CA PRO A 105 34.85 34.63 13.68
C PRO A 105 36.19 34.04 14.17
N LYS A 106 36.15 33.18 15.21
CA LYS A 106 37.29 32.37 15.70
C LYS A 106 37.81 31.42 14.60
N PRO A 107 39.14 31.18 14.48
CA PRO A 107 39.72 30.40 13.38
C PRO A 107 39.49 28.88 13.52
N ALA A 108 39.20 28.22 12.40
CA ALA A 108 38.98 26.77 12.28
C ALA A 108 40.31 26.00 12.09
N PRO A 109 40.48 24.78 12.65
CA PRO A 109 41.65 23.95 12.39
C PRO A 109 41.54 23.16 11.07
N LYS A 110 42.70 23.00 10.41
CA LYS A 110 42.91 22.47 9.05
C LYS A 110 42.93 20.93 8.96
N ALA A 111 42.55 20.43 7.79
CA ALA A 111 42.58 19.04 7.34
C ALA A 111 44.00 18.42 7.31
N ARG A 112 44.08 17.07 7.44
CA ARG A 112 45.28 16.26 7.17
C ARG A 112 45.01 15.19 6.09
N PRO A 113 46.05 14.72 5.37
CA PRO A 113 45.92 14.03 4.08
C PRO A 113 45.82 12.51 4.19
N ALA A 114 45.46 11.91 3.05
CA ALA A 114 45.17 10.49 2.82
C ALA A 114 46.39 9.55 2.96
N ALA A 115 46.14 8.33 3.45
CA ALA A 115 47.05 7.18 3.32
C ALA A 115 46.24 5.88 3.11
N THR A 116 46.50 5.25 1.97
CA THR A 116 46.51 3.82 1.57
C THR A 116 45.69 2.76 2.33
N ALA A 117 44.96 1.97 1.54
CA ALA A 117 44.20 0.76 1.90
C ALA A 117 45.09 -0.44 2.27
N ASP A 118 44.68 -1.26 3.24
CA ASP A 118 44.06 -2.60 3.04
C ASP A 118 43.58 -3.19 4.42
N PRO A 119 43.01 -4.42 4.55
CA PRO A 119 41.66 -4.64 5.07
C PRO A 119 41.60 -5.25 6.49
N ALA A 120 40.38 -5.25 7.07
CA ALA A 120 39.99 -5.81 8.38
C ALA A 120 40.27 -4.93 9.61
N GLY A 121 39.20 -4.60 10.36
CA GLY A 121 39.31 -3.99 11.69
C GLY A 121 38.14 -3.08 12.07
N TYR A 122 37.21 -3.60 12.87
CA TYR A 122 36.16 -2.86 13.55
C TYR A 122 36.75 -1.87 14.58
N GLY A 123 36.24 -0.63 14.58
CA GLY A 123 36.11 0.23 15.77
C GLY A 123 37.28 1.15 16.15
N LYS A 124 37.08 2.48 16.01
CA LYS A 124 37.63 3.51 16.93
C LYS A 124 36.65 4.66 17.12
N GLN A 125 36.40 5.01 18.39
CA GLN A 125 35.63 6.17 18.87
C GLN A 125 36.26 7.51 18.43
N PRO A 126 35.47 8.59 18.23
CA PRO A 126 36.05 9.93 18.05
C PRO A 126 36.32 10.61 19.40
N ALA A 127 37.41 11.38 19.41
CA ALA A 127 37.91 12.14 20.56
C ALA A 127 37.08 13.40 20.87
N ALA A 128 37.14 13.79 22.15
CA ALA A 128 36.33 14.80 22.82
C ALA A 128 36.42 16.23 22.23
N GLY A 129 35.25 16.86 22.07
CA GLY A 129 35.09 18.29 21.82
C GLY A 129 33.61 18.69 21.80
N GLY A 130 33.07 19.12 22.96
CA GLY A 130 31.69 19.60 23.15
C GLY A 130 30.72 18.53 23.68
N LYS A 131 30.70 18.29 25.00
CA LYS A 131 29.76 17.34 25.63
C LYS A 131 28.34 17.89 25.61
N GLN A 132 27.53 17.49 24.63
CA GLN A 132 26.12 17.21 24.90
C GLN A 132 26.09 15.87 25.64
N SER A 133 25.62 15.87 26.89
CA SER A 133 25.51 14.66 27.69
C SER A 133 24.48 13.71 27.05
N GLY A 134 24.95 12.68 26.36
CA GLY A 134 24.12 11.79 25.55
C GLY A 134 23.40 10.71 26.37
N VAL A 135 22.38 10.07 25.79
CA VAL A 135 21.65 8.94 26.41
C VAL A 135 22.59 7.83 26.87
N ALA A 136 23.67 7.60 26.11
CA ALA A 136 24.73 6.66 26.46
C ALA A 136 25.47 6.96 27.77
N GLU A 137 25.62 8.24 28.15
CA GLU A 137 26.31 8.64 29.39
C GLU A 137 25.47 8.30 30.65
N PHE A 138 24.14 8.40 30.54
CA PHE A 138 23.20 8.11 31.63
C PHE A 138 22.61 6.69 31.55
N ARG A 139 23.27 5.76 30.84
CA ARG A 139 22.76 4.41 30.59
C ARG A 139 22.28 3.72 31.85
N ASP A 140 23.11 3.65 32.89
CA ASP A 140 22.78 2.88 34.09
C ASP A 140 21.62 3.49 34.87
N GLU A 141 21.45 4.81 34.81
CA GLU A 141 20.28 5.49 35.37
C GLU A 141 19.02 5.18 34.57
N PHE A 142 19.09 5.21 33.23
CA PHE A 142 17.97 4.82 32.38
C PHE A 142 17.58 3.35 32.55
N VAL A 143 18.54 2.43 32.66
CA VAL A 143 18.29 1.00 32.92
C VAL A 143 17.54 0.82 34.24
N LYS A 144 17.94 1.54 35.30
CA LYS A 144 17.22 1.54 36.58
C LYS A 144 15.80 2.11 36.44
N LEU A 145 15.64 3.23 35.75
CA LEU A 145 14.33 3.84 35.51
C LEU A 145 13.41 2.91 34.70
N VAL A 146 13.95 2.18 33.72
CA VAL A 146 13.21 1.18 32.94
C VAL A 146 12.76 0.04 33.85
N ALA A 147 13.67 -0.54 34.63
CA ALA A 147 13.35 -1.63 35.54
C ALA A 147 12.24 -1.24 36.54
N VAL A 148 12.28 -0.02 37.07
CA VAL A 148 11.22 0.52 37.94
C VAL A 148 9.90 0.69 37.17
N ALA A 149 9.96 1.18 35.92
CA ALA A 149 8.78 1.39 35.11
C ALA A 149 8.10 0.08 34.67
N THR A 150 8.84 -1.02 34.58
CA THR A 150 8.34 -2.33 34.10
C THR A 150 8.00 -3.31 35.21
N ALA A 151 8.53 -3.13 36.43
CA ALA A 151 8.25 -3.99 37.58
C ALA A 151 6.75 -4.10 37.95
N ALA A 152 5.93 -3.14 37.54
CA ALA A 152 4.49 -3.11 37.80
C ALA A 152 3.64 -3.78 36.70
N ILE A 153 4.23 -4.18 35.56
CA ILE A 153 3.49 -4.72 34.43
C ILE A 153 3.29 -6.23 34.64
N PRO A 154 2.04 -6.72 34.75
CA PRO A 154 1.78 -8.14 34.91
C PRO A 154 2.25 -8.93 33.68
N THR A 155 2.90 -10.06 33.91
CA THR A 155 3.26 -11.01 32.85
C THR A 155 2.01 -11.62 32.22
N ARG A 156 2.01 -11.77 30.89
CA ARG A 156 0.90 -12.36 30.14
C ARG A 156 0.54 -13.73 30.70
N SER A 157 -0.68 -13.91 31.19
CA SER A 157 -1.20 -15.24 31.51
C SER A 157 -1.46 -16.02 30.22
N SER A 158 -0.93 -17.23 30.13
CA SER A 158 -1.19 -18.18 29.05
C SER A 158 -2.56 -18.84 29.24
N GLU A 159 -3.62 -18.03 29.26
CA GLU A 159 -4.98 -18.58 29.17
C GLU A 159 -5.41 -18.60 27.71
N ALA A 160 -5.90 -19.76 27.26
CA ALA A 160 -6.38 -20.00 25.90
C ALA A 160 -7.68 -19.23 25.64
N ALA A 161 -7.57 -17.92 25.42
CA ALA A 161 -8.67 -17.13 24.88
C ALA A 161 -8.94 -17.55 23.43
N PRO A 162 -10.21 -17.59 22.97
CA PRO A 162 -10.53 -17.84 21.58
C PRO A 162 -9.81 -16.83 20.67
N SER A 163 -9.31 -17.28 19.52
CA SER A 163 -8.54 -16.42 18.62
C SER A 163 -9.35 -15.18 18.23
N LEU A 164 -8.81 -13.98 18.50
CA LEU A 164 -9.39 -12.71 18.05
C LEU A 164 -9.56 -12.66 16.52
N VAL A 165 -8.74 -13.40 15.76
CA VAL A 165 -8.90 -13.52 14.29
C VAL A 165 -10.22 -14.21 13.96
N ASP A 166 -10.56 -15.27 14.69
CA ASP A 166 -11.84 -15.97 14.52
C ASP A 166 -13.01 -15.14 15.07
N ALA A 167 -12.83 -14.48 16.21
CA ALA A 167 -13.85 -13.60 16.78
C ALA A 167 -14.21 -12.44 15.84
N LYS A 168 -13.21 -11.69 15.32
CA LYS A 168 -13.40 -10.58 14.37
C LYS A 168 -14.12 -11.02 13.10
N SER A 169 -13.91 -12.26 12.67
CA SER A 169 -14.55 -12.79 11.48
C SER A 169 -16.02 -13.16 11.66
N ASN A 170 -16.45 -13.57 12.85
CA ASN A 170 -17.83 -13.98 13.07
C ASN A 170 -18.79 -12.77 12.97
N TYR A 171 -18.28 -11.56 13.19
CA TYR A 171 -19.02 -10.31 12.97
C TYR A 171 -19.16 -9.94 11.48
N SER A 172 -18.31 -10.48 10.60
CA SER A 172 -18.40 -10.33 9.15
C SER A 172 -19.62 -11.06 8.55
N ALA A 173 -20.20 -12.02 9.28
CA ALA A 173 -21.39 -12.78 8.89
C ALA A 173 -22.66 -11.91 8.71
N ASN A 174 -22.63 -10.64 9.10
CA ASN A 174 -23.74 -9.68 8.97
C ASN A 174 -23.75 -8.91 7.63
N GLY A 175 -23.02 -9.38 6.63
CA GLY A 175 -23.30 -9.07 5.22
C GLY A 175 -22.49 -7.97 4.55
N LEU A 176 -21.60 -7.23 5.23
CA LEU A 176 -20.74 -6.24 4.53
C LEU A 176 -19.34 -5.94 5.09
N GLU A 177 -18.75 -6.83 5.90
CA GLU A 177 -17.34 -6.71 6.30
C GLU A 177 -16.46 -7.80 5.67
N THR A 178 -16.37 -7.83 4.34
CA THR A 178 -15.63 -8.87 3.60
C THR A 178 -14.12 -8.90 3.88
N SER A 179 -13.57 -7.96 4.67
CA SER A 179 -12.17 -7.93 5.07
C SER A 179 -12.02 -7.54 6.53
N THR A 180 -11.36 -8.37 7.33
CA THR A 180 -11.07 -8.13 8.76
C THR A 180 -9.59 -7.82 8.98
N PHE A 181 -9.28 -6.93 9.91
CA PHE A 181 -7.90 -6.55 10.27
C PHE A 181 -7.59 -6.88 11.73
N THR A 182 -6.58 -7.70 11.94
CA THR A 182 -5.98 -8.00 13.25
C THR A 182 -4.59 -7.39 13.32
N LEU A 183 -4.37 -6.52 14.30
CA LEU A 183 -3.19 -5.71 14.48
C LEU A 183 -2.38 -6.26 15.65
N CYS A 184 -1.17 -6.73 15.36
CA CYS A 184 -0.26 -7.31 16.33
C CYS A 184 1.02 -6.49 16.39
N THR A 185 1.69 -6.51 17.52
CA THR A 185 3.10 -6.12 17.62
C THR A 185 3.92 -7.27 18.17
N ARG A 186 5.16 -7.39 17.69
CA ARG A 186 6.12 -8.38 18.17
C ARG A 186 7.42 -7.68 18.52
N ILE A 187 7.78 -7.74 19.79
CA ILE A 187 9.05 -7.23 20.32
C ILE A 187 10.04 -8.38 20.29
N ARG A 188 11.11 -8.28 19.50
CA ARG A 188 12.13 -9.34 19.47
C ARG A 188 12.93 -9.37 20.77
N PRO A 189 13.54 -10.51 21.13
CA PRO A 189 14.54 -10.54 22.19
C PRO A 189 15.78 -9.73 21.83
N THR A 190 16.50 -9.30 22.86
CA THR A 190 17.87 -8.80 22.73
C THR A 190 18.75 -9.95 22.26
N LEU A 191 19.61 -9.69 21.28
CA LEU A 191 20.47 -10.72 20.70
C LEU A 191 21.78 -10.83 21.50
N PRO A 192 22.44 -12.00 21.56
CA PRO A 192 23.65 -12.18 22.36
C PRO A 192 24.81 -11.23 22.03
N HIS A 193 24.88 -10.74 20.78
CA HIS A 193 25.92 -9.78 20.36
C HIS A 193 25.59 -8.31 20.69
N GLU A 194 24.34 -8.05 21.10
CA GLU A 194 23.85 -6.76 21.57
C GLU A 194 23.99 -6.65 23.09
N GLU A 195 23.92 -7.79 23.79
CA GLU A 195 24.19 -7.90 25.22
C GLU A 195 25.65 -7.48 25.51
N GLY A 196 25.82 -6.62 26.51
CA GLY A 196 27.16 -6.21 26.98
C GLY A 196 27.88 -5.15 26.13
N ARG A 197 27.31 -4.66 25.02
CA ARG A 197 27.91 -3.58 24.21
C ARG A 197 27.99 -2.22 24.92
N GLY A 198 27.24 -2.02 26.01
CA GLY A 198 27.16 -0.73 26.71
C GLY A 198 26.43 0.34 25.88
N GLY A 199 26.52 1.61 26.29
CA GLY A 199 25.86 2.72 25.58
C GLY A 199 24.34 2.59 25.46
N GLU A 200 23.81 2.72 24.25
CA GLU A 200 22.35 2.69 23.96
C GLU A 200 21.79 1.27 23.72
N TYR A 201 22.55 0.23 24.07
CA TYR A 201 22.13 -1.17 23.99
C TYR A 201 21.45 -1.59 25.31
N PHE A 202 20.27 -1.03 25.56
CA PHE A 202 19.39 -1.44 26.66
C PHE A 202 17.92 -1.35 26.25
N THR A 203 17.06 -2.13 26.91
CA THR A 203 15.64 -2.25 26.58
C THR A 203 14.86 -0.99 26.94
N CYS A 204 14.09 -0.48 25.99
CA CYS A 204 13.19 0.66 26.09
C CYS A 204 11.79 0.35 25.57
N ILE A 205 11.55 -0.80 24.94
CA ILE A 205 10.23 -1.22 24.48
C ILE A 205 9.90 -2.56 25.10
N VAL A 206 8.74 -2.62 25.74
CA VAL A 206 8.28 -3.76 26.54
C VAL A 206 6.78 -3.96 26.35
N PRO A 207 6.26 -5.17 26.58
CA PRO A 207 4.83 -5.37 26.69
C PRO A 207 4.25 -4.47 27.79
N GLY A 208 3.07 -3.90 27.54
CA GLY A 208 2.31 -3.08 28.48
C GLY A 208 1.08 -3.81 29.03
N GLU A 209 0.27 -3.10 29.80
CA GLU A 209 -0.94 -3.65 30.41
C GLU A 209 -1.99 -4.04 29.35
N SER A 210 -2.68 -5.16 29.61
CA SER A 210 -3.89 -5.51 28.87
C SER A 210 -5.07 -4.70 29.39
N SER A 211 -5.90 -4.16 28.51
CA SER A 211 -7.14 -3.48 28.89
C SER A 211 -8.33 -4.08 28.18
N THR A 212 -9.45 -4.23 28.90
CA THR A 212 -10.71 -4.72 28.33
C THR A 212 -11.71 -3.56 28.33
N SER A 213 -12.26 -3.23 27.17
CA SER A 213 -13.25 -2.17 27.05
C SER A 213 -14.61 -2.62 27.63
N ALA A 214 -15.52 -1.66 27.88
CA ALA A 214 -16.87 -1.95 28.37
C ALA A 214 -17.68 -2.88 27.43
N GLY A 215 -17.26 -3.03 26.17
CA GLY A 215 -17.83 -3.96 25.19
C GLY A 215 -17.17 -5.34 25.16
N GLY A 216 -16.32 -5.68 26.13
CA GLY A 216 -15.61 -6.97 26.20
C GLY A 216 -14.42 -7.10 25.26
N GLU A 217 -14.01 -6.02 24.59
CA GLU A 217 -12.87 -6.06 23.66
C GLU A 217 -11.55 -5.97 24.44
N ARG A 218 -10.77 -7.05 24.39
CA ARG A 218 -9.42 -7.11 24.98
C ARG A 218 -8.40 -6.49 24.03
N THR A 219 -7.55 -5.64 24.59
CA THR A 219 -6.42 -5.01 23.91
C THR A 219 -5.15 -5.26 24.71
N GLU A 220 -4.03 -5.38 24.02
CA GLU A 220 -2.71 -5.51 24.62
C GLU A 220 -1.87 -4.29 24.23
N ALA A 221 -1.13 -3.71 25.17
CA ALA A 221 -0.32 -2.52 24.91
C ALA A 221 1.14 -2.86 24.62
N ALA A 222 1.81 -2.07 23.79
CA ALA A 222 3.28 -1.95 23.76
C ALA A 222 3.68 -0.62 24.39
N LEU A 223 4.53 -0.68 25.41
CA LEU A 223 5.02 0.47 26.14
C LEU A 223 6.41 0.86 25.62
N VAL A 224 6.52 2.09 25.13
CA VAL A 224 7.78 2.72 24.73
C VAL A 224 8.24 3.68 25.83
N LEU A 225 9.46 3.46 26.31
CA LEU A 225 10.14 4.24 27.32
C LEU A 225 11.26 5.05 26.65
N THR A 226 10.95 6.26 26.20
CA THR A 226 11.91 7.11 25.48
C THR A 226 12.87 7.79 26.46
N PRO A 227 14.19 7.53 26.39
CA PRO A 227 15.17 8.23 27.22
C PRO A 227 15.28 9.70 26.83
N LYS A 228 15.07 10.60 27.78
CA LYS A 228 15.26 12.05 27.61
C LYS A 228 16.09 12.62 28.75
N VAL A 229 16.93 13.60 28.44
CA VAL A 229 17.60 14.43 29.44
C VAL A 229 16.79 15.72 29.59
N SER A 230 16.33 15.98 30.81
CA SER A 230 15.55 17.20 31.10
C SER A 230 16.42 18.46 31.01
N MET A 231 15.79 19.64 30.99
CA MET A 231 16.50 20.93 31.01
C MET A 231 17.38 21.11 32.26
N THR A 232 17.09 20.38 33.34
CA THR A 232 17.91 20.38 34.57
C THR A 232 19.05 19.35 34.52
N GLY A 233 19.25 18.67 33.39
CA GLY A 233 20.28 17.63 33.22
C GLY A 233 19.92 16.26 33.80
N ALA A 234 18.76 16.12 34.44
CA ALA A 234 18.34 14.84 35.03
C ALA A 234 17.75 13.89 33.95
N PRO A 235 18.12 12.60 33.95
CA PRO A 235 17.51 11.62 33.05
C PRO A 235 16.06 11.35 33.44
N LYS A 236 15.20 11.27 32.42
CA LYS A 236 13.77 11.01 32.55
C LYS A 236 13.32 10.08 31.42
N LEU A 237 12.41 9.16 31.74
CA LEU A 237 11.69 8.38 30.73
C LEU A 237 10.37 9.06 30.38
N GLU A 238 10.15 9.27 29.08
CA GLU A 238 8.83 9.58 28.56
C GLU A 238 8.14 8.28 28.16
N LYS A 239 6.93 8.06 28.69
CA LYS A 239 6.15 6.84 28.46
C LYS A 239 5.13 7.10 27.36
N THR A 240 5.14 6.23 26.34
CA THR A 240 4.13 6.23 25.28
C THR A 240 3.57 4.81 25.15
N SER A 241 2.25 4.67 25.17
CA SER A 241 1.57 3.37 25.06
C SER A 241 0.84 3.26 23.72
N PHE A 242 0.96 2.10 23.07
CA PHE A 242 0.30 1.79 21.80
C PHE A 242 -0.56 0.54 21.97
N ALA A 243 -1.85 0.62 21.66
CA ALA A 243 -2.77 -0.51 21.79
C ALA A 243 -2.86 -1.35 20.51
N PHE A 244 -2.79 -2.67 20.68
CA PHE A 244 -2.90 -3.70 19.65
C PHE A 244 -3.92 -4.77 20.06
N ASP A 245 -4.28 -5.63 19.12
CA ASP A 245 -5.06 -6.84 19.42
C ASP A 245 -4.18 -7.88 20.14
N TYR A 246 -2.90 -7.97 19.75
CA TYR A 246 -1.88 -8.78 20.43
C TYR A 246 -0.54 -8.04 20.54
N THR A 247 0.14 -8.18 21.68
CA THR A 247 1.51 -7.73 21.92
C THR A 247 2.35 -8.93 22.36
N PHE A 248 3.10 -9.49 21.41
CA PHE A 248 4.04 -10.56 21.66
C PHE A 248 5.35 -9.98 22.22
N GLY A 249 5.73 -10.44 23.41
CA GLY A 249 6.97 -10.01 24.07
C GLY A 249 8.21 -10.76 23.58
N PRO A 250 9.38 -10.41 24.13
CA PRO A 250 10.66 -11.07 23.83
C PRO A 250 10.65 -12.59 23.98
N ASP A 251 9.88 -13.10 24.94
CA ASP A 251 9.81 -14.53 25.28
C ASP A 251 8.81 -15.30 24.41
N SER A 252 8.01 -14.61 23.57
CA SER A 252 7.01 -15.25 22.73
C SER A 252 7.64 -16.01 21.56
N THR A 253 7.45 -17.33 21.57
CA THR A 253 7.97 -18.24 20.56
C THR A 253 7.23 -18.10 19.22
N ASN A 254 7.81 -18.63 18.14
CA ASN A 254 7.11 -18.68 16.86
C ASN A 254 5.84 -19.53 16.93
N ASP A 255 5.84 -20.59 17.75
CA ASP A 255 4.68 -21.47 17.92
C ASP A 255 3.52 -20.76 18.62
N GLU A 256 3.80 -19.94 19.64
CA GLU A 256 2.79 -19.11 20.29
C GLU A 256 2.19 -18.08 19.34
N VAL A 257 3.04 -17.42 18.55
CA VAL A 257 2.60 -16.46 17.54
C VAL A 257 1.76 -17.18 16.47
N TYR A 258 2.22 -18.35 16.01
CA TYR A 258 1.51 -19.18 15.05
C TYR A 258 0.14 -19.60 15.56
N ALA A 259 0.05 -20.13 16.78
CA ALA A 259 -1.22 -20.56 17.37
C ALA A 259 -2.23 -19.41 17.45
N ALA A 260 -1.77 -18.19 17.80
CA ALA A 260 -2.63 -17.04 17.97
C ALA A 260 -3.17 -16.47 16.64
N ILE A 261 -2.31 -16.36 15.61
CA ILE A 261 -2.64 -15.64 14.36
C ILE A 261 -2.44 -16.45 13.08
N GLY A 262 -1.51 -17.41 13.04
CA GLY A 262 -1.21 -18.22 11.85
C GLY A 262 -2.21 -19.36 11.64
N ALA A 263 -2.48 -20.16 12.68
CA ALA A 263 -3.41 -21.28 12.62
C ALA A 263 -4.84 -20.85 12.20
N PRO A 264 -5.41 -19.74 12.72
CA PRO A 264 -6.69 -19.22 12.22
C PRO A 264 -6.67 -18.86 10.73
N LEU A 265 -5.58 -18.29 10.22
CA LEU A 265 -5.45 -17.99 8.79
C LEU A 265 -5.37 -19.27 7.96
N ALA A 266 -4.59 -20.27 8.39
CA ALA A 266 -4.50 -21.56 7.72
C ALA A 266 -5.87 -22.24 7.60
N ARG A 267 -6.63 -22.30 8.71
CA ARG A 267 -8.00 -22.85 8.71
C ARG A 267 -8.93 -22.13 7.72
N ARG A 268 -8.82 -20.80 7.60
CA ARG A 268 -9.63 -20.01 6.66
C ARG A 268 -9.30 -20.29 5.21
N ALA A 269 -8.02 -20.41 4.88
CA ALA A 269 -7.62 -20.78 3.53
C ALA A 269 -8.08 -22.20 3.17
N LEU A 270 -8.03 -23.13 4.12
CA LEU A 270 -8.62 -24.47 3.94
C LEU A 270 -10.13 -24.41 3.68
N ALA A 271 -10.83 -23.39 4.20
CA ALA A 271 -12.24 -23.12 3.94
C ALA A 271 -12.51 -22.25 2.69
N GLY A 272 -11.52 -22.01 1.81
CA GLY A 272 -11.68 -21.25 0.56
C GLY A 272 -11.56 -19.72 0.69
N SER A 273 -11.31 -19.21 1.90
CA SER A 273 -11.13 -17.77 2.15
C SER A 273 -9.73 -17.27 1.78
N VAL A 274 -9.56 -15.95 1.77
CA VAL A 274 -8.24 -15.31 1.60
C VAL A 274 -7.69 -14.95 2.97
N GLY A 275 -6.51 -15.46 3.30
CA GLY A 275 -5.73 -15.03 4.46
C GLY A 275 -4.53 -14.21 4.01
N VAL A 276 -4.26 -13.11 4.68
CA VAL A 276 -3.06 -12.31 4.45
C VAL A 276 -2.38 -12.01 5.76
N VAL A 277 -1.07 -12.22 5.83
CA VAL A 277 -0.24 -11.75 6.93
C VAL A 277 0.96 -11.01 6.38
N PHE A 278 1.25 -9.84 6.96
CA PHE A 278 2.46 -9.12 6.64
C PHE A 278 3.14 -8.55 7.88
N ALA A 279 4.48 -8.58 7.87
CA ALA A 279 5.30 -7.95 8.91
C ALA A 279 5.89 -6.64 8.41
N TYR A 280 5.81 -5.61 9.25
CA TYR A 280 6.32 -4.26 9.02
C TYR A 280 7.22 -3.84 10.18
N GLY A 281 8.31 -3.14 9.88
CA GLY A 281 9.27 -2.67 10.87
C GLY A 281 10.66 -2.42 10.29
N GLN A 282 11.54 -1.83 11.09
CA GLN A 282 12.93 -1.55 10.70
C GLN A 282 13.71 -2.83 10.37
N THR A 283 14.79 -2.70 9.61
CA THR A 283 15.78 -3.78 9.43
C THR A 283 16.30 -4.27 10.79
N GLY A 284 16.44 -5.60 10.94
CA GLY A 284 16.86 -6.23 12.20
C GLY A 284 15.77 -6.36 13.26
N SER A 285 14.50 -5.98 13.02
CA SER A 285 13.42 -6.12 14.01
C SER A 285 12.79 -7.50 14.10
N GLY A 286 13.20 -8.47 13.27
CA GLY A 286 12.70 -9.85 13.31
C GLY A 286 11.53 -10.16 12.37
N LYS A 287 11.28 -9.34 11.34
CA LYS A 287 10.25 -9.58 10.31
C LYS A 287 10.37 -10.96 9.64
N THR A 288 11.51 -11.22 8.99
CA THR A 288 11.79 -12.48 8.28
C THR A 288 11.73 -13.69 9.22
N HIS A 289 12.27 -13.58 10.44
CA HIS A 289 12.18 -14.63 11.46
C HIS A 289 10.72 -14.98 11.79
N THR A 290 9.87 -13.95 11.91
CA THR A 290 8.44 -14.14 12.20
C THR A 290 7.70 -14.74 11.01
N MET A 291 7.94 -14.23 9.80
CA MET A 291 7.29 -14.73 8.58
C MET A 291 7.67 -16.19 8.29
N ASN A 292 8.93 -16.56 8.51
CA ASN A 292 9.37 -17.95 8.36
C ASN A 292 8.68 -18.86 9.37
N GLY A 293 8.63 -18.48 10.65
CA GLY A 293 7.94 -19.29 11.67
C GLY A 293 6.45 -19.46 11.39
N LEU A 294 5.77 -18.42 10.89
CA LEU A 294 4.38 -18.54 10.44
C LEU A 294 4.24 -19.48 9.24
N LEU A 295 5.12 -19.35 8.25
CA LEU A 295 5.08 -20.19 7.05
C LEU A 295 5.32 -21.66 7.41
N ASP A 296 6.28 -21.96 8.29
CA ASP A 296 6.56 -23.32 8.78
C ASP A 296 5.34 -23.93 9.49
N GLY A 297 4.66 -23.16 10.34
CA GLY A 297 3.43 -23.58 11.01
C GLY A 297 2.28 -23.83 10.03
N ILE A 298 2.06 -22.91 9.08
CA ILE A 298 1.04 -23.04 8.03
C ILE A 298 1.29 -24.32 7.22
N ILE A 299 2.53 -24.56 6.80
CA ILE A 299 2.92 -25.78 6.07
C ILE A 299 2.63 -27.03 6.91
N GLY A 300 2.84 -26.97 8.22
CA GLY A 300 2.44 -28.03 9.14
C GLY A 300 0.95 -28.35 9.05
N ASP A 301 0.09 -27.35 9.21
CA ASP A 301 -1.36 -27.55 9.24
C ASP A 301 -1.96 -27.95 7.88
N LEU A 302 -1.41 -27.46 6.77
CA LEU A 302 -1.91 -27.80 5.43
C LEU A 302 -1.83 -29.30 5.14
N TYR A 303 -0.84 -30.00 5.71
CA TYR A 303 -0.60 -31.43 5.55
C TYR A 303 -0.91 -32.27 6.81
N ALA A 304 -1.55 -31.68 7.83
CA ALA A 304 -1.79 -32.37 9.10
C ALA A 304 -2.95 -33.38 9.06
N ASP A 305 -4.00 -33.07 8.29
CA ASP A 305 -5.26 -33.84 8.30
C ASP A 305 -5.30 -34.94 7.24
N ALA A 306 -6.09 -35.99 7.50
CA ALA A 306 -6.30 -37.12 6.58
C ALA A 306 -6.87 -36.72 5.20
N THR A 307 -7.49 -35.55 5.09
CA THR A 307 -8.00 -35.00 3.83
C THR A 307 -6.92 -34.29 3.00
N ALA A 308 -5.66 -34.21 3.48
CA ALA A 308 -4.57 -33.57 2.74
C ALA A 308 -4.35 -34.17 1.35
N GLU A 309 -4.53 -35.49 1.22
CA GLU A 309 -4.44 -36.19 -0.07
C GLU A 309 -5.53 -35.78 -1.06
N GLN A 310 -6.63 -35.16 -0.61
CA GLN A 310 -7.73 -34.68 -1.44
C GLN A 310 -7.55 -33.22 -1.89
N ARG A 311 -6.44 -32.59 -1.51
CA ARG A 311 -6.16 -31.16 -1.75
C ARG A 311 -5.02 -31.01 -2.76
N GLN A 312 -5.12 -29.98 -3.60
CA GLN A 312 -4.01 -29.47 -4.38
C GLN A 312 -3.46 -28.21 -3.71
N ILE A 313 -2.18 -28.24 -3.35
CA ILE A 313 -1.46 -27.10 -2.79
C ILE A 313 -0.48 -26.59 -3.84
N LYS A 314 -0.62 -25.32 -4.21
CA LYS A 314 0.32 -24.63 -5.11
C LYS A 314 1.09 -23.58 -4.35
N PHE A 315 2.34 -23.40 -4.75
CA PHE A 315 3.23 -22.40 -4.18
C PHE A 315 3.88 -21.56 -5.26
N SER A 316 3.92 -20.25 -5.00
CA SER A 316 4.64 -19.25 -5.77
C SER A 316 5.36 -18.30 -4.83
N TYR A 317 6.48 -17.73 -5.26
CA TYR A 317 7.21 -16.75 -4.46
C TYR A 317 7.69 -15.58 -5.31
N LEU A 318 7.26 -14.38 -4.94
CA LEU A 318 7.63 -13.15 -5.59
C LEU A 318 8.61 -12.34 -4.74
N GLU A 319 9.56 -11.73 -5.41
CA GLU A 319 10.32 -10.61 -4.89
C GLU A 319 9.84 -9.33 -5.58
N VAL A 320 9.31 -8.39 -4.79
CA VAL A 320 8.76 -7.12 -5.28
C VAL A 320 9.66 -5.98 -4.86
N GLN A 321 10.25 -5.29 -5.84
CA GLN A 321 11.13 -4.13 -5.63
C GLN A 321 10.64 -2.97 -6.51
N GLY A 322 9.83 -2.09 -5.91
CA GLY A 322 9.17 -1.01 -6.65
C GLY A 322 8.21 -1.56 -7.71
N GLU A 323 8.48 -1.24 -8.97
CA GLU A 323 7.73 -1.76 -10.13
C GLU A 323 8.30 -3.07 -10.68
N SER A 324 9.51 -3.46 -10.26
CA SER A 324 10.14 -4.72 -10.67
C SER A 324 9.59 -5.87 -9.83
N ILE A 325 9.21 -6.96 -10.51
CA ILE A 325 8.71 -8.18 -9.89
C ILE A 325 9.54 -9.34 -10.43
N ASN A 326 10.25 -10.01 -9.54
CA ASN A 326 11.04 -11.18 -9.85
C ASN A 326 10.35 -12.43 -9.28
N ASP A 327 10.33 -13.49 -10.08
CA ASP A 327 9.84 -14.80 -9.64
C ASP A 327 11.03 -15.63 -9.15
N CYS A 328 11.07 -15.92 -7.85
CA CYS A 328 12.18 -16.64 -7.25
C CYS A 328 12.19 -18.14 -7.60
N LEU A 329 11.19 -18.65 -8.33
CA LEU A 329 11.03 -20.07 -8.67
C LEU A 329 10.90 -20.34 -10.18
N ALA A 330 11.08 -19.33 -11.04
CA ALA A 330 10.81 -19.42 -12.48
C ALA A 330 11.55 -20.56 -13.22
N ASP A 331 12.80 -20.81 -12.86
CA ASP A 331 13.66 -21.84 -13.45
C ASP A 331 13.30 -23.27 -13.03
N LEU A 332 12.52 -23.46 -11.96
CA LEU A 332 12.06 -24.78 -11.52
C LEU A 332 10.86 -25.29 -12.34
N GLN A 333 10.15 -24.39 -13.03
CA GLN A 333 9.02 -24.77 -13.89
C GLN A 333 9.48 -25.31 -15.24
N ALA A 334 10.66 -24.89 -15.70
CA ALA A 334 11.29 -25.38 -16.93
C ALA A 334 12.15 -26.60 -16.57
N GLY A 335 11.61 -27.80 -16.75
CA GLY A 335 12.31 -29.06 -16.48
C GLY A 335 13.74 -29.07 -17.04
N GLY A 336 14.72 -29.10 -16.14
CA GLY A 336 16.10 -29.51 -16.37
C GLY A 336 16.86 -28.82 -17.51
N SER A 337 17.55 -27.72 -17.21
CA SER A 337 18.89 -27.50 -17.78
C SER A 337 19.72 -26.60 -16.87
N LYS A 338 20.92 -27.10 -16.56
CA LYS A 338 21.88 -26.56 -15.59
C LYS A 338 22.38 -25.17 -16.00
N GLY A 339 22.42 -24.26 -15.03
CA GLY A 339 23.51 -23.30 -14.83
C GLY A 339 23.44 -22.00 -15.64
N SER A 340 23.21 -20.89 -14.92
CA SER A 340 23.72 -19.52 -15.16
C SER A 340 22.69 -18.53 -14.59
N ALA A 341 22.92 -18.01 -13.39
CA ALA A 341 23.50 -16.69 -13.18
C ALA A 341 22.67 -15.54 -13.80
N ALA A 342 22.20 -14.68 -12.89
CA ALA A 342 21.67 -13.34 -13.05
C ALA A 342 21.83 -12.69 -14.44
N GLY A 343 20.72 -12.15 -14.95
CA GLY A 343 20.72 -11.16 -16.02
C GLY A 343 20.00 -11.60 -17.28
N LYS A 344 18.81 -11.02 -17.49
CA LYS A 344 18.14 -10.84 -18.79
C LYS A 344 18.13 -12.07 -19.73
N GLY A 345 17.03 -12.81 -19.70
CA GLY A 345 16.44 -13.37 -20.92
C GLY A 345 16.88 -14.77 -21.38
N ALA A 346 17.09 -15.73 -20.46
CA ALA A 346 17.41 -17.11 -20.86
C ALA A 346 16.24 -18.11 -20.80
N THR A 347 15.09 -17.75 -20.21
CA THR A 347 13.82 -18.46 -20.42
C THR A 347 12.94 -17.55 -21.25
N GLY A 348 12.37 -18.00 -22.37
CA GLY A 348 11.45 -17.21 -23.21
C GLY A 348 10.15 -16.74 -22.50
N VAL A 349 10.08 -16.90 -21.18
CA VAL A 349 9.04 -16.41 -20.28
C VAL A 349 9.35 -14.94 -19.98
N GLY A 350 8.47 -14.03 -20.41
CA GLY A 350 8.62 -12.59 -20.17
C GLY A 350 8.53 -12.23 -18.68
N ALA A 351 8.89 -10.99 -18.34
CA ALA A 351 8.80 -10.49 -16.95
C ALA A 351 7.41 -10.72 -16.33
N VAL A 352 7.37 -10.96 -15.02
CA VAL A 352 6.13 -11.12 -14.25
C VAL A 352 5.33 -9.82 -14.31
N LYS A 353 4.03 -9.93 -14.58
CA LYS A 353 3.12 -8.78 -14.61
C LYS A 353 1.94 -9.00 -13.69
N ILE A 354 1.73 -8.07 -12.77
CA ILE A 354 0.50 -7.99 -11.97
C ILE A 354 -0.43 -6.98 -12.61
N GLY A 355 -1.65 -7.43 -12.91
CA GLY A 355 -2.72 -6.63 -13.48
C GLY A 355 -4.08 -7.13 -13.03
N GLU A 356 -5.13 -6.55 -13.61
CA GLU A 356 -6.50 -6.98 -13.38
C GLU A 356 -7.05 -7.61 -14.66
N ALA A 357 -7.80 -8.69 -14.49
CA ALA A 357 -8.68 -9.20 -15.53
C ALA A 357 -9.87 -8.26 -15.72
N LEU A 358 -10.61 -8.46 -16.82
CA LEU A 358 -11.80 -7.66 -17.16
C LEU A 358 -12.90 -7.78 -16.10
N ASP A 359 -12.94 -8.88 -15.36
CA ASP A 359 -13.84 -9.13 -14.24
C ASP A 359 -13.36 -8.50 -12.91
N GLY A 360 -12.23 -7.78 -12.92
CA GLY A 360 -11.65 -7.14 -11.77
C GLY A 360 -10.79 -8.05 -10.87
N ARG A 361 -10.62 -9.34 -11.19
CA ARG A 361 -9.71 -10.21 -10.43
C ARG A 361 -8.26 -9.84 -10.68
N VAL A 362 -7.44 -9.92 -9.63
CA VAL A 362 -5.99 -9.74 -9.77
C VAL A 362 -5.39 -10.95 -10.47
N MET A 363 -4.62 -10.71 -11.53
CA MET A 363 -3.96 -11.73 -12.33
C MET A 363 -2.45 -11.50 -12.35
N THR A 364 -1.71 -12.58 -12.15
CA THR A 364 -0.25 -12.65 -12.28
C THR A 364 0.10 -13.38 -13.57
N ARG A 365 0.58 -12.66 -14.59
CA ARG A 365 1.09 -13.27 -15.82
C ARG A 365 2.57 -13.61 -15.63
N ASN A 366 2.98 -14.78 -16.13
CA ASN A 366 4.36 -15.29 -16.09
C ASN A 366 4.90 -15.59 -14.68
N LEU A 367 4.01 -15.74 -13.69
CA LEU A 367 4.39 -16.25 -12.37
C LEU A 367 4.38 -17.78 -12.41
N SER A 368 5.46 -18.40 -12.00
CA SER A 368 5.53 -19.85 -11.84
C SER A 368 4.71 -20.31 -10.64
N GLU A 369 3.91 -21.34 -10.86
CA GLU A 369 3.11 -22.04 -9.87
C GLU A 369 3.62 -23.48 -9.77
N HIS A 370 3.96 -23.91 -8.56
CA HIS A 370 4.53 -25.22 -8.28
C HIS A 370 3.57 -26.01 -7.40
N VAL A 371 3.07 -27.13 -7.91
CA VAL A 371 2.25 -28.05 -7.09
C VAL A 371 3.19 -28.78 -6.13
N ALA A 372 2.89 -28.70 -4.84
CA ALA A 372 3.58 -29.48 -3.82
C ALA A 372 2.68 -30.66 -3.42
N GLY A 373 3.16 -31.89 -3.63
CA GLY A 373 2.45 -33.12 -3.25
C GLY A 373 2.74 -33.55 -1.81
N SER A 374 3.79 -33.02 -1.19
CA SER A 374 4.14 -33.33 0.19
C SER A 374 4.66 -32.12 0.96
N ARG A 375 4.60 -32.22 2.30
CA ARG A 375 5.22 -31.24 3.20
C ARG A 375 6.70 -30.99 2.88
N ALA A 376 7.46 -32.06 2.60
CA ALA A 376 8.89 -31.96 2.33
C ALA A 376 9.19 -31.18 1.04
N GLU A 377 8.39 -31.39 0.00
CA GLU A 377 8.51 -30.64 -1.26
C GLU A 377 8.21 -29.16 -1.06
N LEU A 378 7.15 -28.82 -0.31
CA LEU A 378 6.81 -27.42 -0.05
C LEU A 378 7.90 -26.72 0.77
N VAL A 379 8.45 -27.38 1.80
CA VAL A 379 9.59 -26.87 2.57
C VAL A 379 10.81 -26.64 1.67
N ALA A 380 11.10 -27.56 0.74
CA ALA A 380 12.20 -27.41 -0.21
C ALA A 380 12.00 -26.20 -1.14
N LEU A 381 10.80 -26.01 -1.69
CA LEU A 381 10.46 -24.85 -2.52
C LEU A 381 10.64 -23.54 -1.76
N VAL A 382 10.18 -23.48 -0.51
CA VAL A 382 10.38 -22.32 0.37
C VAL A 382 11.86 -22.03 0.59
N GLY A 383 12.66 -23.06 0.90
CA GLY A 383 14.09 -22.92 1.10
C GLY A 383 14.81 -22.38 -0.14
N VAL A 384 14.45 -22.87 -1.34
CA VAL A 384 15.00 -22.37 -2.61
C VAL A 384 14.60 -20.91 -2.86
N ALA A 385 13.32 -20.58 -2.70
CA ALA A 385 12.83 -19.21 -2.88
C ALA A 385 13.55 -18.21 -1.95
N GLN A 386 13.66 -18.55 -0.66
CA GLN A 386 14.33 -17.72 0.34
C GLN A 386 15.84 -17.59 0.07
N SER A 387 16.49 -18.66 -0.38
CA SER A 387 17.91 -18.61 -0.76
C SER A 387 18.13 -17.69 -1.95
N ARG A 388 17.24 -17.72 -2.96
CA ARG A 388 17.38 -16.89 -4.17
C ARG A 388 17.17 -15.42 -3.89
N ARG A 389 16.17 -15.08 -3.06
CA ARG A 389 16.00 -13.71 -2.52
C ARG A 389 17.25 -13.24 -1.76
N ARG A 390 18.05 -14.16 -1.19
CA ARG A 390 19.30 -13.84 -0.47
C ARG A 390 20.52 -13.69 -1.40
N THR A 391 20.62 -14.43 -2.50
CA THR A 391 21.85 -14.55 -3.31
C THR A 391 22.11 -13.44 -4.34
N GLU A 392 21.14 -12.59 -4.70
CA GLU A 392 21.39 -11.38 -5.52
C GLU A 392 21.93 -10.20 -4.69
N ALA A 393 22.53 -10.47 -3.53
CA ALA A 393 23.26 -9.49 -2.73
C ALA A 393 24.58 -9.13 -3.43
N THR A 394 24.57 -8.09 -4.27
CA THR A 394 25.83 -7.41 -4.59
C THR A 394 26.38 -6.71 -3.34
N GLU A 395 27.70 -6.69 -3.26
CA GLU A 395 28.52 -6.40 -2.07
C GLU A 395 27.86 -5.41 -1.07
N LYS A 396 27.77 -5.88 0.18
CA LYS A 396 27.67 -5.08 1.41
C LYS A 396 26.29 -4.80 2.03
N ASN A 397 25.20 -5.47 1.63
CA ASN A 397 23.91 -5.31 2.36
C ASN A 397 23.03 -6.57 2.39
N ASP A 398 22.24 -6.70 3.44
CA ASP A 398 21.18 -7.72 3.59
C ASP A 398 19.99 -7.40 2.68
N THR A 399 19.82 -8.13 1.58
CA THR A 399 18.78 -7.92 0.55
C THR A 399 17.35 -7.95 1.12
N SER A 400 17.11 -8.66 2.24
CA SER A 400 15.80 -8.69 2.89
C SER A 400 15.30 -7.31 3.35
N SER A 401 16.23 -6.35 3.54
CA SER A 401 15.91 -4.97 3.89
C SER A 401 15.31 -4.15 2.75
N ARG A 402 15.42 -4.60 1.48
CA ARG A 402 15.15 -3.73 0.32
C ARG A 402 14.16 -4.23 -0.72
N SER A 403 13.76 -5.49 -0.63
CA SER A 403 12.69 -6.05 -1.44
C SER A 403 11.64 -6.68 -0.55
N HIS A 404 10.38 -6.63 -0.99
CA HIS A 404 9.29 -7.34 -0.31
C HIS A 404 9.26 -8.77 -0.82
N GLY A 405 9.29 -9.75 0.09
CA GLY A 405 9.06 -11.14 -0.26
C GLY A 405 7.58 -11.48 -0.11
N VAL A 406 6.97 -12.09 -1.12
CA VAL A 406 5.58 -12.52 -1.10
C VAL A 406 5.50 -14.01 -1.40
N ALA A 407 5.28 -14.80 -0.36
CA ALA A 407 4.92 -16.21 -0.50
C ALA A 407 3.40 -16.31 -0.73
N ILE A 408 3.01 -17.00 -1.81
CA ILE A 408 1.62 -17.22 -2.19
C ILE A 408 1.35 -18.72 -2.12
N LEU A 409 0.44 -19.12 -1.25
CA LEU A 409 -0.08 -20.48 -1.18
C LEU A 409 -1.52 -20.48 -1.70
N GLU A 410 -1.82 -21.34 -2.66
CA GLU A 410 -3.17 -21.60 -3.11
C GLU A 410 -3.55 -23.03 -2.70
N VAL A 411 -4.71 -23.17 -2.05
CA VAL A 411 -5.19 -24.45 -1.51
C VAL A 411 -6.61 -24.68 -2.02
N GLY A 412 -6.80 -25.78 -2.75
CA GLY A 412 -8.11 -26.14 -3.29
C GLY A 412 -8.27 -27.66 -3.44
N PRO A 413 -9.44 -28.13 -3.89
CA PRO A 413 -9.67 -29.55 -4.18
C PRO A 413 -8.72 -30.07 -5.28
N LEU A 414 -8.41 -31.37 -5.24
CA LEU A 414 -7.75 -32.05 -6.35
C LEU A 414 -8.52 -31.82 -7.66
N GLY A 415 -7.81 -31.46 -8.73
CA GLY A 415 -8.44 -31.19 -10.04
C GLY A 415 -9.01 -29.78 -10.19
N SER A 416 -8.93 -28.92 -9.15
CA SER A 416 -9.13 -27.47 -9.26
C SER A 416 -7.96 -26.79 -10.00
N GLY A 417 -7.72 -27.22 -11.24
CA GLY A 417 -6.80 -26.52 -12.15
C GLY A 417 -7.38 -25.17 -12.57
N SER A 418 -6.50 -24.30 -13.09
CA SER A 418 -6.80 -22.97 -13.67
C SER A 418 -7.79 -22.98 -14.88
N GLY A 419 -8.51 -24.09 -15.09
CA GLY A 419 -9.47 -24.28 -16.17
C GLY A 419 -10.38 -25.51 -16.02
N SER A 420 -10.61 -26.02 -14.80
CA SER A 420 -11.56 -27.13 -14.59
C SER A 420 -12.97 -26.58 -14.43
N GLY A 421 -13.79 -26.78 -15.47
CA GLY A 421 -15.15 -26.26 -15.61
C GLY A 421 -16.22 -27.01 -14.83
N LEU A 422 -15.99 -27.47 -13.60
CA LEU A 422 -17.03 -28.17 -12.82
C LEU A 422 -16.94 -27.89 -11.31
N GLY A 423 -17.98 -27.23 -10.78
CA GLY A 423 -18.51 -27.49 -9.44
C GLY A 423 -17.81 -26.98 -8.17
N ASP A 424 -16.52 -26.67 -8.13
CA ASP A 424 -15.82 -26.51 -6.84
C ASP A 424 -15.60 -25.07 -6.36
N LEU A 425 -15.72 -24.90 -5.03
CA LEU A 425 -15.43 -23.68 -4.26
C LEU A 425 -14.12 -23.03 -4.71
N SER A 426 -14.08 -21.69 -4.79
CA SER A 426 -12.83 -20.98 -5.13
C SER A 426 -11.71 -21.40 -4.20
N PRO A 427 -10.50 -21.72 -4.71
CA PRO A 427 -9.40 -22.13 -3.85
C PRO A 427 -9.05 -21.01 -2.87
N GLY A 428 -8.80 -21.39 -1.62
CA GLY A 428 -8.32 -20.48 -0.60
C GLY A 428 -6.91 -20.02 -0.92
N ARG A 429 -6.57 -18.81 -0.48
CA ARG A 429 -5.25 -18.22 -0.74
C ARG A 429 -4.65 -17.68 0.54
N LEU A 430 -3.38 -17.95 0.76
CA LEU A 430 -2.58 -17.32 1.81
C LEU A 430 -1.47 -16.49 1.19
N TYR A 431 -1.40 -15.24 1.63
CA TYR A 431 -0.30 -14.34 1.30
C TYR A 431 0.52 -14.11 2.58
N ILE A 432 1.76 -14.59 2.57
CA ILE A 432 2.71 -14.38 3.66
C ILE A 432 3.77 -13.40 3.15
N ILE A 433 3.74 -12.18 3.66
CA ILE A 433 4.47 -11.06 3.08
C ILE A 433 5.49 -10.53 4.08
N ASP A 434 6.76 -10.66 3.70
CA ASP A 434 7.89 -10.10 4.43
C ASP A 434 8.29 -8.76 3.81
N LEU A 435 7.82 -7.66 4.40
CA LEU A 435 8.07 -6.32 3.86
C LEU A 435 9.52 -5.89 4.07
N ALA A 436 10.00 -5.06 3.17
CA ALA A 436 11.28 -4.36 3.29
C ALA A 436 11.33 -3.50 4.56
N GLY A 437 12.55 -3.15 4.97
CA GLY A 437 12.82 -2.30 6.14
C GLY A 437 12.19 -0.92 6.02
N SER A 438 11.66 -0.41 7.13
CA SER A 438 11.01 0.91 7.21
C SER A 438 11.92 2.05 7.70
N GLU A 439 13.23 1.84 7.74
CA GLU A 439 14.22 2.85 8.11
C GLU A 439 14.22 4.08 7.19
N ARG A 440 14.74 5.22 7.68
CA ARG A 440 14.67 6.49 6.95
C ARG A 440 15.78 6.57 5.91
N ALA A 441 15.47 7.16 4.76
CA ALA A 441 16.46 7.42 3.71
C ALA A 441 17.66 8.27 4.19
N ALA A 442 17.45 9.10 5.22
CA ALA A 442 18.46 9.97 5.82
C ALA A 442 19.55 9.21 6.60
N ASP A 443 19.32 7.93 6.92
CA ASP A 443 20.26 7.15 7.74
C ASP A 443 21.42 6.56 6.92
N SER A 444 21.40 6.69 5.59
CA SER A 444 22.53 6.30 4.73
C SER A 444 23.30 7.54 4.28
N LYS A 445 24.54 7.65 4.75
CA LYS A 445 25.40 8.82 4.52
C LYS A 445 26.04 8.84 3.12
N GLU A 446 25.83 7.82 2.30
CA GLU A 446 26.24 7.77 0.88
C GLU A 446 25.16 7.05 0.06
N HIS A 447 24.49 7.78 -0.82
CA HIS A 447 23.52 7.21 -1.75
C HIS A 447 23.90 7.52 -3.18
N SER A 448 24.17 6.49 -3.97
CA SER A 448 24.13 6.59 -5.42
C SER A 448 22.70 6.92 -5.87
N LYS A 449 22.55 7.50 -7.08
CA LYS A 449 21.23 7.78 -7.67
C LYS A 449 20.32 6.54 -7.69
N ALA A 450 20.88 5.38 -8.06
CA ALA A 450 20.16 4.11 -8.07
C ALA A 450 19.64 3.70 -6.68
N ARG A 451 20.45 3.88 -5.63
CA ARG A 451 20.05 3.56 -4.26
C ARG A 451 18.98 4.52 -3.72
N MET A 452 19.02 5.77 -4.15
CA MET A 452 17.98 6.75 -3.83
C MET A 452 16.64 6.39 -4.50
N GLU A 453 16.67 5.95 -5.76
CA GLU A 453 15.48 5.48 -6.49
C GLU A 453 14.87 4.22 -5.85
N GLU A 454 15.72 3.25 -5.46
CA GLU A 454 15.32 2.07 -4.70
C GLU A 454 14.63 2.43 -3.38
N THR A 455 15.25 3.32 -2.59
CA THR A 455 14.70 3.77 -1.31
C THR A 455 13.35 4.49 -1.48
N LYS A 456 13.19 5.27 -2.55
CA LYS A 456 11.91 5.91 -2.89
C LYS A 456 10.84 4.86 -3.21
N ALA A 457 11.19 3.83 -3.97
CA ALA A 457 10.27 2.77 -4.37
C ALA A 457 9.78 1.94 -3.16
N ILE A 458 10.68 1.59 -2.24
CA ILE A 458 10.32 0.92 -0.97
C ILE A 458 9.33 1.79 -0.18
N ASN A 459 9.65 3.07 0.03
CA ASN A 459 8.78 3.96 0.78
C ASN A 459 7.42 4.21 0.10
N LEU A 460 7.37 4.27 -1.23
CA LEU A 460 6.11 4.40 -1.98
C LEU A 460 5.18 3.21 -1.74
N SER A 461 5.70 1.98 -1.79
CA SER A 461 4.91 0.77 -1.53
C SER A 461 4.38 0.70 -0.09
N LEU A 462 5.22 1.03 0.90
CA LEU A 462 4.82 1.08 2.31
C LEU A 462 3.79 2.19 2.60
N MET A 463 3.96 3.37 1.98
CA MET A 463 3.01 4.48 2.08
C MET A 463 1.66 4.12 1.44
N SER A 464 1.68 3.51 0.25
CA SER A 464 0.47 3.06 -0.45
C SER A 464 -0.29 2.04 0.38
N LEU A 465 0.42 1.08 0.99
CA LEU A 465 -0.17 0.08 1.88
C LEU A 465 -0.87 0.74 3.07
N LYS A 466 -0.19 1.68 3.74
CA LYS A 466 -0.76 2.45 4.85
C LYS A 466 -2.03 3.20 4.44
N GLU A 467 -2.00 3.89 3.30
CA GLU A 467 -3.16 4.63 2.79
C GLU A 467 -4.32 3.70 2.48
N CYS A 468 -4.06 2.51 1.94
CA CYS A 468 -5.09 1.51 1.65
C CYS A 468 -5.76 1.01 2.93
N ILE A 469 -4.99 0.66 3.96
CA ILE A 469 -5.54 0.19 5.24
C ILE A 469 -6.33 1.31 5.92
N ARG A 470 -5.80 2.55 5.92
CA ARG A 470 -6.48 3.71 6.51
C ARG A 470 -7.80 4.02 5.79
N ALA A 471 -7.79 4.01 4.46
CA ALA A 471 -8.99 4.24 3.65
C ALA A 471 -10.03 3.13 3.90
N ARG A 472 -9.60 1.86 3.92
CA ARG A 472 -10.47 0.72 4.23
C ARG A 472 -11.07 0.83 5.64
N THR A 473 -10.25 1.20 6.63
CA THR A 473 -10.69 1.42 8.01
C THR A 473 -11.71 2.56 8.11
N MET A 474 -11.51 3.65 7.38
CA MET A 474 -12.47 4.76 7.34
C MET A 474 -13.80 4.36 6.68
N ALA A 475 -13.74 3.55 5.62
CA ALA A 475 -14.93 3.01 4.95
C ALA A 475 -15.74 2.08 5.86
N SER A 476 -15.10 1.37 6.80
CA SER A 476 -15.77 0.53 7.80
C SER A 476 -16.43 1.29 8.94
N ARG A 477 -16.26 2.63 9.05
CA ARG A 477 -16.88 3.42 10.11
C ARG A 477 -18.34 3.78 9.78
N PRO A 478 -19.23 3.89 10.78
CA PRO A 478 -20.62 4.32 10.56
C PRO A 478 -20.67 5.70 9.90
N GLY A 479 -21.43 5.83 8.80
CA GLY A 479 -21.48 7.07 8.01
C GLY A 479 -20.26 7.34 7.11
N GLY A 480 -19.27 6.44 7.07
CA GLY A 480 -18.07 6.54 6.23
C GLY A 480 -18.31 6.40 4.73
N GLY A 481 -19.45 5.84 4.33
CA GLY A 481 -19.99 5.87 2.97
C GLY A 481 -19.24 5.05 1.90
N LEU A 482 -19.98 4.72 0.84
CA LEU A 482 -19.53 4.09 -0.42
C LEU A 482 -18.54 4.94 -1.25
N SER A 483 -18.19 6.15 -0.81
CA SER A 483 -17.40 7.14 -1.57
C SER A 483 -15.90 7.13 -1.24
N VAL A 484 -15.44 6.24 -0.35
CA VAL A 484 -14.02 6.16 0.02
C VAL A 484 -13.24 5.41 -1.06
N HIS A 485 -12.59 6.16 -1.96
CA HIS A 485 -11.67 5.57 -2.93
C HIS A 485 -10.40 5.04 -2.23
N VAL A 486 -10.17 3.72 -2.34
CA VAL A 486 -8.98 3.04 -1.80
C VAL A 486 -7.90 2.94 -2.89
N PRO A 487 -6.72 3.57 -2.73
CA PRO A 487 -5.74 3.73 -3.80
C PRO A 487 -4.82 2.50 -3.99
N TYR A 488 -5.37 1.28 -4.02
CA TYR A 488 -4.59 0.04 -4.14
C TYR A 488 -3.80 -0.09 -5.45
N ARG A 489 -4.14 0.69 -6.47
CA ARG A 489 -3.41 0.74 -7.76
C ARG A 489 -2.07 1.48 -7.70
N ARG A 490 -1.77 2.21 -6.61
CA ARG A 490 -0.55 3.02 -6.48
C ARG A 490 0.74 2.21 -6.43
N SER A 491 0.68 0.94 -6.03
CA SER A 491 1.85 0.05 -6.00
C SER A 491 1.46 -1.36 -6.42
N LYS A 492 2.42 -2.11 -6.98
CA LYS A 492 2.23 -3.52 -7.33
C LYS A 492 1.92 -4.40 -6.12
N LEU A 493 2.49 -4.08 -4.96
CA LEU A 493 2.23 -4.78 -3.70
C LEU A 493 0.76 -4.62 -3.27
N THR A 494 0.25 -3.39 -3.24
CA THR A 494 -1.16 -3.13 -2.88
C THR A 494 -2.14 -3.66 -3.92
N LEU A 495 -1.74 -3.67 -5.20
CA LEU A 495 -2.54 -4.25 -6.28
C LEU A 495 -2.63 -5.77 -6.15
N LEU A 496 -1.54 -6.45 -5.77
CA LEU A 496 -1.54 -7.89 -5.51
C LEU A 496 -2.55 -8.27 -4.41
N MET A 497 -2.72 -7.38 -3.43
CA MET A 497 -3.62 -7.52 -2.29
C MET A 497 -4.97 -6.81 -2.49
N LYS A 498 -5.39 -6.54 -3.74
CA LYS A 498 -6.64 -5.81 -4.02
C LYS A 498 -7.83 -6.39 -3.24
N ASP A 499 -7.98 -7.72 -3.22
CA ASP A 499 -9.08 -8.42 -2.53
C ASP A 499 -9.23 -8.00 -1.06
N VAL A 500 -8.13 -7.67 -0.38
CA VAL A 500 -8.11 -7.22 1.03
C VAL A 500 -8.66 -5.80 1.19
N PHE A 501 -8.34 -4.93 0.23
CA PHE A 501 -8.58 -3.48 0.32
C PHE A 501 -9.85 -3.04 -0.39
N ASP A 502 -10.26 -3.77 -1.41
CA ASP A 502 -11.44 -3.45 -2.19
C ASP A 502 -12.70 -3.61 -1.32
N ILE A 503 -13.47 -2.51 -1.24
CA ILE A 503 -14.71 -2.46 -0.46
C ILE A 503 -15.77 -3.36 -1.12
N GLY A 504 -15.73 -3.53 -2.44
CA GLY A 504 -16.66 -4.34 -3.22
C GLY A 504 -16.23 -5.79 -3.44
N CYS A 505 -15.15 -6.23 -2.77
CA CYS A 505 -14.71 -7.63 -2.79
C CYS A 505 -15.74 -8.51 -2.07
N ALA A 506 -16.24 -9.56 -2.71
CA ALA A 506 -17.18 -10.51 -2.13
C ALA A 506 -16.50 -11.66 -1.37
N ARG A 507 -15.16 -11.82 -1.51
CA ARG A 507 -14.42 -12.87 -0.83
C ARG A 507 -14.12 -12.48 0.61
N LEU A 508 -14.33 -13.41 1.53
CA LEU A 508 -13.91 -13.26 2.92
C LEU A 508 -12.38 -13.20 2.99
N CYS A 509 -11.88 -12.08 3.51
CA CYS A 509 -10.48 -11.80 3.71
C CYS A 509 -10.19 -11.62 5.20
N ALA A 510 -9.18 -12.34 5.71
CA ALA A 510 -8.65 -12.14 7.05
C ALA A 510 -7.21 -11.63 6.93
N THR A 511 -6.98 -10.42 7.44
CA THR A 511 -5.69 -9.73 7.33
C THR A 511 -5.06 -9.55 8.69
N VAL A 512 -3.83 -10.00 8.85
CA VAL A 512 -3.01 -9.81 10.04
C VAL A 512 -1.84 -8.89 9.72
N VAL A 513 -1.67 -7.85 10.52
CA VAL A 513 -0.58 -6.90 10.43
C VAL A 513 0.32 -7.06 11.64
N ILE A 514 1.62 -7.34 11.44
CA ILE A 514 2.59 -7.49 12.52
C ILE A 514 3.57 -6.33 12.51
N ALA A 515 3.53 -5.48 13.54
CA ALA A 515 4.53 -4.47 13.81
C ALA A 515 5.73 -5.10 14.56
N ALA A 516 6.78 -5.46 13.84
CA ALA A 516 8.01 -6.02 14.39
C ALA A 516 8.96 -4.91 14.83
N VAL A 517 9.34 -4.89 16.11
CA VAL A 517 10.11 -3.80 16.72
C VAL A 517 11.35 -4.30 17.46
N SER A 518 12.39 -3.47 17.48
CA SER A 518 13.59 -3.67 18.28
C SER A 518 13.35 -3.13 19.69
N PRO A 519 13.75 -3.85 20.76
CA PRO A 519 13.58 -3.35 22.12
C PRO A 519 14.57 -2.24 22.48
N LEU A 520 15.62 -2.01 21.69
CA LEU A 520 16.81 -1.26 22.13
C LEU A 520 16.65 0.27 22.08
N ALA A 521 17.31 0.98 23.00
CA ALA A 521 17.30 2.44 23.09
C ALA A 521 17.77 3.12 21.79
N GLN A 522 18.82 2.61 21.15
CA GLN A 522 19.32 3.11 19.85
C GLN A 522 18.25 3.08 18.74
N ASP A 523 17.31 2.12 18.84
CA ASP A 523 16.29 1.84 17.85
C ASP A 523 14.92 2.45 18.21
N VAL A 524 14.79 3.07 19.39
CA VAL A 524 13.52 3.59 19.91
C VAL A 524 12.86 4.53 18.92
N ALA A 525 13.62 5.39 18.25
CA ALA A 525 13.05 6.31 17.26
C ALA A 525 12.40 5.56 16.09
N HIS A 526 13.06 4.52 15.57
CA HIS A 526 12.56 3.71 14.46
C HIS A 526 11.35 2.87 14.90
N SER A 527 11.46 2.19 16.03
CA SER A 527 10.39 1.35 16.57
C SER A 527 9.17 2.16 16.99
N THR A 528 9.35 3.37 17.53
CA THR A 528 8.24 4.31 17.81
C THR A 528 7.53 4.71 16.52
N ASN A 529 8.25 5.00 15.45
CA ASN A 529 7.62 5.27 14.15
C ASN A 529 6.79 4.07 13.69
N THR A 530 7.35 2.85 13.75
CA THR A 530 6.63 1.61 13.41
C THR A 530 5.32 1.46 14.19
N LEU A 531 5.35 1.66 15.51
CA LEU A 531 4.17 1.55 16.38
C LEU A 531 3.15 2.67 16.14
N GLN A 532 3.61 3.92 15.99
CA GLN A 532 2.75 5.06 15.63
C GLN A 532 2.04 4.84 14.28
N TYR A 533 2.67 4.11 13.36
CA TYR A 533 2.05 3.78 12.08
C TYR A 533 1.05 2.62 12.18
N ALA A 534 1.36 1.58 12.95
CA ALA A 534 0.52 0.39 13.03
C ALA A 534 -0.69 0.57 13.95
N ALA A 535 -0.51 1.10 15.16
CA ALA A 535 -1.56 1.15 16.18
C ALA A 535 -2.87 1.82 15.73
N PRO A 536 -2.86 2.95 14.98
CA PRO A 536 -4.09 3.60 14.52
C PRO A 536 -4.90 2.80 13.49
N LEU A 537 -4.33 1.72 12.93
CA LEU A 537 -5.01 0.85 11.96
C LEU A 537 -5.92 -0.19 12.64
N ARG A 538 -5.90 -0.26 13.98
CA ARG A 538 -6.75 -1.19 14.74
C ARG A 538 -8.22 -0.78 14.60
N VAL A 539 -9.04 -1.72 14.14
CA VAL A 539 -10.50 -1.56 14.08
C VAL A 539 -11.12 -2.36 15.22
N ALA A 540 -11.98 -1.70 15.99
CA ALA A 540 -12.63 -2.30 17.14
C ALA A 540 -13.72 -3.29 16.71
N VAL A 541 -13.84 -4.42 17.41
CA VAL A 541 -14.85 -5.48 17.13
C VAL A 541 -16.29 -4.98 17.33
N GLY A 542 -16.48 -3.99 18.20
CA GLY A 542 -17.80 -3.57 18.71
C GLY A 542 -18.47 -2.40 18.00
N VAL A 543 -18.12 -2.09 16.74
CA VAL A 543 -18.97 -1.16 15.99
C VAL A 543 -20.23 -1.93 15.61
N SER A 544 -21.33 -1.69 16.32
CA SER A 544 -22.66 -2.13 15.92
C SER A 544 -22.94 -1.65 14.50
N GLN A 545 -22.59 -2.47 13.50
CA GLN A 545 -22.96 -2.25 12.12
C GLN A 545 -24.48 -2.43 12.07
N VAL A 546 -25.20 -1.38 11.70
CA VAL A 546 -26.55 -1.57 11.17
C VAL A 546 -26.37 -2.54 10.00
N PRO A 547 -27.03 -3.71 9.97
CA PRO A 547 -26.88 -4.68 8.89
C PRO A 547 -27.07 -3.93 7.57
N ILE A 548 -26.04 -3.92 6.74
CA ILE A 548 -26.15 -3.21 5.48
C ILE A 548 -27.12 -4.02 4.63
N GLU A 549 -28.19 -3.37 4.20
CA GLU A 549 -29.29 -4.02 3.52
C GLU A 549 -28.81 -4.56 2.17
N LEU A 550 -28.76 -5.88 2.05
CA LEU A 550 -28.31 -6.54 0.83
C LEU A 550 -29.30 -6.25 -0.30
N ASP A 551 -28.80 -5.96 -1.51
CA ASP A 551 -29.68 -5.72 -2.66
C ASP A 551 -30.18 -7.07 -3.18
N PRO A 552 -31.48 -7.39 -3.07
CA PRO A 552 -32.03 -8.65 -3.58
C PRO A 552 -31.86 -8.79 -5.11
N ARG A 553 -31.53 -7.72 -5.83
CA ARG A 553 -31.22 -7.73 -7.26
C ARG A 553 -29.75 -8.09 -7.56
N ASP A 554 -28.88 -8.16 -6.55
CA ASP A 554 -27.49 -8.58 -6.75
C ASP A 554 -27.45 -10.06 -7.14
N PRO A 555 -27.00 -10.41 -8.37
CA PRO A 555 -26.95 -11.80 -8.82
C PRO A 555 -26.04 -12.67 -7.96
N VAL A 556 -25.11 -12.10 -7.19
CA VAL A 556 -24.28 -12.84 -6.23
C VAL A 556 -25.11 -13.48 -5.12
N LEU A 557 -26.24 -12.88 -4.75
CA LEU A 557 -27.10 -13.34 -3.66
C LEU A 557 -28.19 -14.30 -4.12
N TRP A 558 -28.32 -14.50 -5.43
CA TRP A 558 -29.38 -15.33 -5.99
C TRP A 558 -29.14 -16.81 -5.73
N THR A 559 -30.23 -17.50 -5.40
CA THR A 559 -30.28 -18.95 -5.41
C THR A 559 -30.06 -19.49 -6.82
N GLN A 560 -29.73 -20.78 -6.91
CA GLN A 560 -29.59 -21.47 -8.19
C GLN A 560 -30.85 -21.30 -9.06
N GLU A 561 -32.05 -21.45 -8.49
CA GLU A 561 -33.32 -21.34 -9.20
C GLU A 561 -33.52 -19.93 -9.78
N GLN A 562 -33.26 -18.90 -8.97
CA GLN A 562 -33.36 -17.50 -9.40
C GLN A 562 -32.39 -17.18 -10.54
N MET A 563 -31.16 -17.68 -10.45
CA MET A 563 -30.14 -17.47 -11.48
C MET A 563 -30.52 -18.15 -12.80
N CYS A 564 -30.98 -19.42 -12.74
CA CYS A 564 -31.41 -20.16 -13.92
C CYS A 564 -32.67 -19.58 -14.55
N SER A 565 -33.64 -19.09 -13.76
CA SER A 565 -34.81 -18.37 -14.27
C SER A 565 -34.40 -17.11 -15.02
N TRP A 566 -33.57 -16.26 -14.38
CA TRP A 566 -33.12 -15.01 -14.97
C TRP A 566 -32.33 -15.22 -16.26
N LEU A 567 -31.43 -16.21 -16.29
CA LEU A 567 -30.66 -16.54 -17.51
C LEU A 567 -31.58 -17.01 -18.64
N SER A 568 -32.60 -17.80 -18.35
CA SER A 568 -33.54 -18.32 -19.35
C SER A 568 -34.42 -17.21 -19.93
N GLU A 569 -34.93 -16.32 -19.07
CA GLU A 569 -35.71 -15.14 -19.48
C GLU A 569 -34.86 -14.17 -20.31
N THR A 570 -33.65 -13.88 -19.85
CA THR A 570 -32.73 -12.97 -20.56
C THR A 570 -32.28 -13.56 -21.88
N ALA A 571 -32.10 -14.89 -21.97
CA ALA A 571 -31.79 -15.57 -23.22
C ALA A 571 -32.95 -15.47 -24.21
N ALA A 572 -34.19 -15.63 -23.77
CA ALA A 572 -35.37 -15.46 -24.61
C ALA A 572 -35.44 -14.03 -25.18
N ILE A 573 -35.20 -13.01 -24.36
CA ILE A 573 -35.17 -11.60 -24.80
C ILE A 573 -33.98 -11.33 -25.74
N ALA A 574 -32.80 -11.87 -25.42
CA ALA A 574 -31.57 -11.66 -26.19
C ALA A 574 -31.51 -12.48 -27.50
N SER A 575 -32.47 -13.38 -27.72
CA SER A 575 -32.62 -14.16 -28.96
C SER A 575 -33.49 -13.46 -30.01
N ASP A 576 -34.15 -12.37 -29.64
CA ASP A 576 -35.07 -11.62 -30.51
C ASP A 576 -34.29 -10.60 -31.37
N GLU A 577 -33.48 -11.10 -32.31
CA GLU A 577 -32.95 -10.24 -33.39
C GLU A 577 -34.03 -10.05 -34.47
N PRO A 578 -34.19 -8.82 -35.01
CA PRO A 578 -35.10 -8.59 -36.13
C PRO A 578 -34.55 -9.31 -37.39
N GLY A 579 -34.99 -10.56 -37.60
CA GLY A 579 -34.69 -11.33 -38.81
C GLY A 579 -34.40 -12.84 -38.65
N SER A 580 -34.45 -13.43 -37.44
CA SER A 580 -34.28 -14.88 -37.24
C SER A 580 -35.60 -15.59 -36.93
N GLU A 581 -35.97 -16.60 -37.73
CA GLU A 581 -37.29 -17.24 -37.70
C GLU A 581 -37.53 -18.24 -36.55
N GLU A 582 -36.54 -18.57 -35.69
CA GLU A 582 -36.77 -19.44 -34.53
C GLU A 582 -35.96 -19.02 -33.29
N PRO A 583 -36.57 -19.07 -32.08
CA PRO A 583 -35.89 -18.79 -30.83
C PRO A 583 -34.80 -19.83 -30.58
N VAL A 584 -33.60 -19.36 -30.20
CA VAL A 584 -32.46 -20.24 -29.92
C VAL A 584 -32.79 -21.10 -28.68
N PRO A 585 -32.78 -22.45 -28.78
CA PRO A 585 -33.04 -23.30 -27.63
C PRO A 585 -31.90 -23.17 -26.62
N PHE A 586 -32.19 -22.55 -25.47
CA PHE A 586 -31.25 -22.34 -24.38
C PHE A 586 -31.86 -22.86 -23.07
N ASP A 587 -31.18 -23.79 -22.41
CA ASP A 587 -31.59 -24.35 -21.14
C ASP A 587 -30.55 -24.03 -20.06
N ALA A 588 -30.83 -22.99 -19.27
CA ALA A 588 -29.97 -22.54 -18.20
C ALA A 588 -29.82 -23.59 -17.08
N GLN A 589 -30.82 -24.45 -16.86
CA GLN A 589 -30.79 -25.45 -15.80
C GLN A 589 -29.77 -26.55 -16.13
N ALA A 590 -29.68 -26.98 -17.39
CA ALA A 590 -28.69 -27.97 -17.80
C ALA A 590 -27.24 -27.44 -17.78
N LEU A 591 -27.02 -26.12 -17.93
CA LEU A 591 -25.68 -25.51 -17.93
C LEU A 591 -25.19 -25.01 -16.56
N PHE A 592 -26.12 -24.49 -15.75
CA PHE A 592 -25.83 -23.77 -14.51
C PHE A 592 -26.63 -24.29 -13.32
N GLY A 593 -27.49 -25.29 -13.49
CA GLY A 593 -28.34 -25.85 -12.43
C GLY A 593 -27.62 -26.67 -11.35
N LEU A 594 -26.32 -26.49 -11.17
CA LEU A 594 -25.56 -26.93 -9.99
C LEU A 594 -24.82 -25.76 -9.34
N MET A 595 -25.10 -24.53 -9.76
CA MET A 595 -24.37 -23.33 -9.40
C MET A 595 -25.31 -22.27 -8.83
N SER A 596 -24.96 -21.71 -7.68
CA SER A 596 -25.60 -20.51 -7.15
C SER A 596 -25.27 -19.28 -8.01
N GLY A 597 -26.03 -18.20 -7.83
CA GLY A 597 -25.76 -16.93 -8.51
C GLY A 597 -24.33 -16.42 -8.29
N MET A 598 -23.80 -16.54 -7.06
CA MET A 598 -22.39 -16.28 -6.75
C MET A 598 -21.43 -17.10 -7.61
N GLN A 599 -21.67 -18.41 -7.72
CA GLN A 599 -20.80 -19.30 -8.49
C GLN A 599 -20.83 -18.96 -9.98
N VAL A 600 -21.99 -18.59 -10.54
CA VAL A 600 -22.10 -18.17 -11.94
C VAL A 600 -21.39 -16.83 -12.17
N CYS A 601 -21.52 -15.87 -11.25
CA CYS A 601 -20.83 -14.58 -11.31
C CYS A 601 -19.30 -14.68 -11.21
N LEU A 602 -18.78 -15.76 -10.62
CA LEU A 602 -17.34 -16.02 -10.49
C LEU A 602 -16.74 -16.78 -11.68
N LEU A 603 -17.56 -17.22 -12.64
CA LEU A 603 -17.09 -17.87 -13.85
C LEU A 603 -16.26 -16.90 -14.68
N ALA A 604 -15.16 -17.41 -15.26
CA ALA A 604 -14.44 -16.66 -16.28
C ALA A 604 -15.33 -16.46 -17.51
N GLU A 605 -15.27 -15.28 -18.14
CA GLU A 605 -16.03 -14.96 -19.37
C GLU A 605 -15.90 -16.06 -20.43
N SER A 606 -14.67 -16.57 -20.63
CA SER A 606 -14.40 -17.65 -21.58
C SER A 606 -15.06 -18.97 -21.22
N GLU A 607 -15.20 -19.27 -19.94
CA GLU A 607 -15.87 -20.49 -19.45
C GLU A 607 -17.38 -20.37 -19.54
N PHE A 608 -17.94 -19.20 -19.15
CA PHE A 608 -19.35 -18.89 -19.35
C PHE A 608 -19.71 -19.01 -20.84
N HIS A 609 -18.90 -18.43 -21.73
CA HIS A 609 -19.10 -18.53 -23.17
C HIS A 609 -19.04 -19.96 -23.69
N LYS A 610 -18.04 -20.75 -23.27
CA LYS A 610 -17.93 -22.16 -23.67
C LYS A 610 -19.14 -22.98 -23.27
N ARG A 611 -19.69 -22.75 -22.07
CA ARG A 611 -20.89 -23.45 -21.58
C ARG A 611 -22.12 -23.08 -22.39
N VAL A 612 -22.34 -21.81 -22.70
CA VAL A 612 -23.45 -21.42 -23.59
C VAL A 612 -23.27 -22.00 -24.99
N GLN A 613 -22.03 -22.01 -25.50
CA GLN A 613 -21.70 -22.55 -26.82
C GLN A 613 -21.76 -24.08 -26.91
N SER A 614 -21.74 -24.80 -25.79
CA SER A 614 -21.88 -26.26 -25.79
C SER A 614 -23.33 -26.71 -26.05
N GLN A 615 -24.30 -25.90 -25.64
CA GLN A 615 -25.72 -26.08 -25.99
C GLN A 615 -26.08 -25.47 -27.34
N VAL A 616 -25.51 -24.31 -27.67
CA VAL A 616 -25.79 -23.60 -28.92
C VAL A 616 -24.49 -23.45 -29.72
N PRO A 617 -24.16 -24.39 -30.62
CA PRO A 617 -22.94 -24.33 -31.41
C PRO A 617 -22.97 -23.16 -32.43
N GLY A 618 -21.79 -22.67 -32.80
CA GLY A 618 -21.63 -21.73 -33.91
C GLY A 618 -21.80 -20.24 -33.54
N ALA A 619 -22.00 -19.42 -34.57
CA ALA A 619 -22.01 -17.96 -34.44
C ALA A 619 -23.19 -17.44 -33.58
N ALA A 620 -24.35 -18.11 -33.66
CA ALA A 620 -25.53 -17.76 -32.88
C ALA A 620 -25.30 -17.92 -31.36
N GLY A 621 -24.72 -19.04 -30.92
CA GLY A 621 -24.39 -19.24 -29.50
C GLY A 621 -23.26 -18.35 -29.01
N GLY A 622 -22.29 -18.03 -29.86
CA GLY A 622 -21.27 -17.02 -29.53
C GLY A 622 -21.84 -15.61 -29.34
N GLY A 623 -22.84 -15.24 -30.12
CA GLY A 623 -23.57 -13.97 -29.97
C GLY A 623 -24.42 -13.93 -28.70
N LEU A 624 -25.20 -15.00 -28.46
CA LEU A 624 -26.03 -15.15 -27.27
C LEU A 624 -25.21 -15.11 -25.98
N ALA A 625 -24.09 -15.87 -25.94
CA ALA A 625 -23.21 -15.94 -24.79
C ALA A 625 -22.67 -14.56 -24.37
N LYS A 626 -22.23 -13.75 -25.35
CA LYS A 626 -21.72 -12.39 -25.11
C LYS A 626 -22.82 -11.47 -24.56
N ARG A 627 -24.04 -11.55 -25.09
CA ARG A 627 -25.17 -10.73 -24.63
C ARG A 627 -25.60 -11.10 -23.22
N LEU A 628 -25.70 -12.39 -22.92
CA LEU A 628 -26.01 -12.90 -21.58
C LEU A 628 -24.95 -12.48 -20.55
N TYR A 629 -23.67 -12.65 -20.88
CA TYR A 629 -22.59 -12.25 -19.99
C TYR A 629 -22.56 -10.73 -19.76
N ALA A 630 -22.78 -9.93 -20.81
CA ALA A 630 -22.87 -8.47 -20.69
C ALA A 630 -24.06 -8.04 -19.82
N ALA A 631 -25.23 -8.66 -19.98
CA ALA A 631 -26.41 -8.38 -19.15
C ALA A 631 -26.17 -8.74 -17.68
N LEU A 632 -25.53 -9.87 -17.41
CA LEU A 632 -25.17 -10.31 -16.05
C LEU A 632 -24.18 -9.33 -15.41
N TRP A 633 -23.16 -8.92 -16.16
CA TRP A 633 -22.17 -7.96 -15.69
C TRP A 633 -22.79 -6.59 -15.38
N MET A 634 -23.71 -6.11 -16.22
CA MET A 634 -24.44 -4.86 -15.96
C MET A 634 -25.26 -4.91 -14.67
N LEU A 635 -25.89 -6.05 -14.34
CA LEU A 635 -26.61 -6.22 -13.06
C LEU A 635 -25.68 -6.18 -11.86
N ILE A 636 -24.53 -6.84 -11.93
CA ILE A 636 -23.53 -6.81 -10.86
C ILE A 636 -23.03 -5.38 -10.65
N VAL A 637 -22.77 -4.64 -11.73
CA VAL A 637 -22.35 -3.25 -11.66
C VAL A 637 -23.46 -2.37 -11.07
N ASP A 638 -24.70 -2.52 -11.49
CA ASP A 638 -25.85 -1.75 -10.96
C ASP A 638 -26.02 -2.00 -9.45
N ALA A 639 -26.06 -3.26 -9.02
CA ALA A 639 -26.18 -3.63 -7.62
C ALA A 639 -25.03 -3.09 -6.75
N LYS A 640 -23.81 -3.06 -7.29
CA LYS A 640 -22.62 -2.54 -6.57
C LYS A 640 -22.50 -1.01 -6.58
N THR A 641 -23.12 -0.33 -7.54
CA THR A 641 -23.02 1.13 -7.70
C THR A 641 -24.21 1.90 -7.12
N ARG A 642 -25.26 1.20 -6.66
CA ARG A 642 -26.40 1.81 -5.98
C ARG A 642 -26.01 2.60 -4.73
N LYS A 643 -26.59 3.78 -4.59
CA LYS A 643 -26.37 4.66 -3.44
C LYS A 643 -27.03 4.08 -2.20
N ARG A 644 -26.34 4.20 -1.07
CA ARG A 644 -26.82 3.79 0.26
C ARG A 644 -26.87 5.00 1.18
N SER A 645 -27.84 5.02 2.08
CA SER A 645 -27.89 6.02 3.14
C SER A 645 -26.81 5.75 4.19
N PRO A 646 -26.48 6.72 5.06
CA PRO A 646 -25.42 6.57 6.08
C PRO A 646 -25.59 5.40 7.06
N ASN A 647 -26.81 4.87 7.17
CA ASN A 647 -27.20 3.71 7.98
C ASN A 647 -27.20 2.37 7.20
N GLY A 648 -26.68 2.33 5.96
CA GLY A 648 -26.54 1.09 5.20
C GLY A 648 -27.78 0.63 4.42
N ARG A 649 -28.92 1.34 4.55
CA ARG A 649 -30.15 1.08 3.78
C ARG A 649 -29.95 1.43 2.30
N LEU A 650 -30.52 0.64 1.40
CA LEU A 650 -30.55 1.00 -0.02
C LEU A 650 -31.43 2.24 -0.21
N ILE A 651 -30.92 3.22 -0.96
CA ILE A 651 -31.74 4.35 -1.37
C ILE A 651 -32.63 3.85 -2.51
N THR A 652 -33.94 4.01 -2.37
CA THR A 652 -34.87 3.58 -3.42
C THR A 652 -34.76 4.49 -4.65
N GLU A 653 -35.14 4.00 -5.83
CA GLU A 653 -35.13 4.80 -7.07
C GLU A 653 -35.94 6.10 -6.91
N ALA A 654 -37.07 6.04 -6.20
CA ALA A 654 -37.89 7.20 -5.87
C ALA A 654 -37.19 8.22 -4.97
N GLU A 655 -36.42 7.75 -3.99
CA GLU A 655 -35.62 8.61 -3.11
C GLU A 655 -34.42 9.21 -3.85
N GLU A 656 -33.83 8.47 -4.79
CA GLU A 656 -32.74 8.98 -5.63
C GLU A 656 -33.24 10.05 -6.62
N THR A 657 -34.40 9.84 -7.24
CA THR A 657 -35.04 10.87 -8.08
C THR A 657 -35.42 12.09 -7.26
N ALA A 658 -36.01 11.91 -6.08
CA ALA A 658 -36.38 13.01 -5.20
C ALA A 658 -35.15 13.80 -4.70
N ALA A 659 -34.04 13.11 -4.38
CA ALA A 659 -32.79 13.77 -3.99
C ALA A 659 -32.16 14.56 -5.15
N LYS A 660 -32.27 14.04 -6.38
CA LYS A 660 -31.79 14.73 -7.58
C LYS A 660 -32.62 15.98 -7.87
N GLU A 661 -33.94 15.87 -7.80
CA GLU A 661 -34.87 17.00 -7.93
C GLU A 661 -34.62 18.05 -6.85
N ALA A 662 -34.46 17.65 -5.58
CA ALA A 662 -34.13 18.56 -4.48
C ALA A 662 -32.79 19.28 -4.69
N SER A 663 -31.77 18.56 -5.18
CA SER A 663 -30.47 19.16 -5.52
C SER A 663 -30.56 20.15 -6.68
N GLU A 664 -31.41 19.90 -7.67
CA GLU A 664 -31.65 20.80 -8.79
C GLU A 664 -32.39 22.07 -8.33
N VAL A 665 -33.36 21.93 -7.42
CA VAL A 665 -34.05 23.06 -6.78
C VAL A 665 -33.09 23.90 -5.95
N GLU A 666 -32.26 23.30 -5.10
CA GLU A 666 -31.27 24.04 -4.30
C GLU A 666 -30.25 24.77 -5.19
N ARG A 667 -29.85 24.16 -6.31
CA ARG A 667 -28.95 24.79 -7.29
C ARG A 667 -29.63 25.98 -7.98
N ALA A 668 -30.91 25.88 -8.30
CA ALA A 668 -31.69 26.98 -8.87
C ALA A 668 -31.86 28.14 -7.87
N GLU A 669 -32.16 27.85 -6.60
CA GLU A 669 -32.24 28.86 -5.54
C GLU A 669 -30.91 29.58 -5.31
N LYS A 670 -29.80 28.83 -5.28
CA LYS A 670 -28.45 29.43 -5.22
C LYS A 670 -28.20 30.32 -6.44
N GLN A 671 -28.56 29.91 -7.65
CA GLN A 671 -28.39 30.74 -8.84
C GLN A 671 -29.21 32.04 -8.78
N GLU A 672 -30.44 32.01 -8.26
CA GLU A 672 -31.25 33.22 -8.07
C GLU A 672 -30.64 34.15 -7.01
N LEU A 673 -30.15 33.61 -5.89
CA LEU A 673 -29.43 34.39 -4.87
C LEU A 673 -28.18 35.06 -5.44
N TRP A 674 -27.45 34.38 -6.33
CA TRP A 674 -26.29 34.96 -7.03
C TRP A 674 -26.70 36.09 -7.98
N LYS A 675 -27.79 35.94 -8.74
CA LYS A 675 -28.31 37.01 -9.62
C LYS A 675 -28.77 38.22 -8.84
N ASP A 676 -29.44 38.03 -7.71
CA ASP A 676 -29.89 39.13 -6.86
C ASP A 676 -28.71 39.85 -6.19
N ARG A 677 -27.66 39.10 -5.82
CA ARG A 677 -26.40 39.70 -5.35
C ARG A 677 -25.72 40.53 -6.44
N GLU A 678 -25.71 40.06 -7.69
CA GLU A 678 -25.19 40.84 -8.83
C GLU A 678 -26.00 42.11 -9.08
N LYS A 679 -27.34 42.06 -8.99
CA LYS A 679 -28.19 43.27 -9.11
C LYS A 679 -27.93 44.27 -7.98
N GLN A 680 -27.77 43.80 -6.74
CA GLN A 680 -27.41 44.65 -5.61
C GLN A 680 -26.06 45.33 -5.85
N LEU A 681 -25.04 44.58 -6.26
CA LEU A 681 -23.71 45.12 -6.58
C LEU A 681 -23.74 46.10 -7.76
N ALA A 682 -24.59 45.87 -8.76
CA ALA A 682 -24.79 46.81 -9.87
C ALA A 682 -25.45 48.12 -9.42
N THR A 683 -26.38 48.04 -8.47
CA THR A 683 -27.07 49.21 -7.89
C THR A 683 -26.13 50.01 -7.01
N GLU A 684 -25.32 49.34 -6.17
CA GLU A 684 -24.25 49.95 -5.37
C GLU A 684 -23.19 50.64 -6.25
N ARG A 685 -22.86 50.05 -7.42
CA ARG A 685 -21.97 50.67 -8.42
C ARG A 685 -22.58 51.86 -9.17
N SER A 686 -23.90 52.02 -9.20
CA SER A 686 -24.54 53.21 -9.76
C SER A 686 -24.70 54.35 -8.75
N PHE A 687 -24.55 54.04 -7.46
CA PHE A 687 -24.66 55.00 -6.35
C PHE A 687 -23.31 55.63 -5.95
N ASN A 688 -22.20 54.96 -6.27
CA ASN A 688 -20.85 55.53 -6.30
C ASN A 688 -20.53 56.09 -7.68
#